data_AF-A0A261G0D0-F1
#
_entry.id   AF-A0A261G0D0-F1
#
_cell.length_a   1.000
_cell.length_b   1.000
_cell.length_c   1.000
_cell.angle_alpha   90.00
_cell.angle_beta   90.00
_cell.angle_gamma   90.00
#
_symmetry.space_group_name_H-M   'P 1'
#
loop_
_entity.id
_entity.type
_entity.pdbx_description
1 polymer ?
#
loop_
_entity_poly.entity_id
_entity_poly.type
_entity_poly.pdbx_seq_one_letter_code
_entity_poly.pdbx_strand_id
1 'polypeptide(L)'
;MATEKFKKGIGALAGAAMVATLSVAAPPMIALAQTPDAAQTTQTPQDQTQQNTQTPPADQTNQATEGTSSSDPGDNDVSFYVAKVGDTSYETLSEAIKAAGKTNGTVKLLSDVTVSSSADIVYVTSKVTLDLNGHKITTDENAADLHPFDITVGGDLTVTDSAGTGSVSGAPAFVVVNDGRLTIENGTFSGAAYTKNNAKKTANTIVKVVTDPSSTARVSIKGGTFKLFDKTNQWKLILDQLPSDTTQRFWIEGGSFEQRDPANGDDNFATNNVRTFLTTGASSVKGEGNVYTVEHEAYGVTDADGANAYYATIKEAAEAANKIDNATVTLYESVTDHPSVSFTKKVTVTAASSDVTFNGVMRFNASESVVKGVHFVLDGEDLTFDDKGKKTAGLVQNVIVSNKANKVLLADNTFEIKSMTKGEVDFQLSSVWLENGVTNTTIQNNTFIIGRTHNNSAVGINLVGGKNAIDGTLVDSNTITVPQDADGVKSGNSMFLVANGNTPETDVYGVTNLTVSNNTMDGTAAKSYGVSIGDVNGLKLNDNSFKGTYMGLSYSTWGATYAKDPATGNWIYDKLPAASAGIELNGNTFTDNTAAIYFNAQQLVNDKGTSVLVTPADQFTYAGSQSIDVTDVSAYRGATKTSPIAPAGTAFVGWYKDAAFETPLTTTDTTGAAYAKFVPKTDLYSFKGISLNVFTNNDGSDNYQKAGIRFSYTVTLPEDVAYRNTDSMWKFGIAEDNLAYFTRDKAPVKNDDGSLSSSFSINGITAKWYSRDYYVQFYIAYTTADGTKITVAESTVHHQSVEGLAKSILSDVTASEAQKSQAQGFLDAQSSSK
;
A
#
# COMPACT_ATOMS: atom_id res chain seq x y z
N MET A 1 -57.12 -29.28 -19.52
CA MET A 1 -58.32 -28.46 -19.25
C MET A 1 -57.84 -27.28 -18.41
N ALA A 2 -57.59 -26.15 -19.06
CA ALA A 2 -58.52 -25.00 -19.16
C ALA A 2 -58.55 -24.18 -17.84
N THR A 3 -57.73 -23.14 -17.74
CA THR A 3 -58.05 -21.69 -17.92
C THR A 3 -58.82 -21.01 -16.78
N GLU A 4 -58.14 -20.02 -16.17
CA GLU A 4 -58.61 -18.64 -15.90
C GLU A 4 -59.87 -18.36 -15.05
N LYS A 5 -59.72 -17.61 -13.94
CA LYS A 5 -59.96 -16.13 -13.82
C LYS A 5 -60.24 -15.73 -12.37
N PHE A 6 -59.57 -14.67 -11.90
CA PHE A 6 -60.26 -13.41 -11.57
C PHE A 6 -59.30 -12.20 -11.65
N LYS A 7 -59.74 -11.18 -12.40
CA LYS A 7 -59.19 -9.83 -12.67
C LYS A 7 -59.55 -8.89 -11.50
N LYS A 8 -59.11 -7.64 -11.31
CA LYS A 8 -58.22 -6.62 -11.92
C LYS A 8 -58.21 -5.45 -10.91
N GLY A 9 -57.13 -4.67 -10.84
CA GLY A 9 -57.12 -3.33 -10.25
C GLY A 9 -55.86 -2.59 -10.68
N ILE A 10 -56.02 -1.62 -11.57
CA ILE A 10 -54.96 -0.84 -12.24
C ILE A 10 -54.59 0.36 -11.37
N GLY A 11 -53.30 0.72 -11.35
CA GLY A 11 -52.82 2.02 -10.87
C GLY A 11 -51.30 2.13 -10.99
N ALA A 12 -50.81 2.53 -12.16
CA ALA A 12 -49.41 2.87 -12.37
C ALA A 12 -49.09 4.25 -11.77
N LEU A 13 -47.97 4.37 -11.07
CA LEU A 13 -47.22 5.62 -10.97
C LEU A 13 -45.72 5.28 -10.95
N ALA A 14 -45.00 5.90 -11.88
CA ALA A 14 -43.55 5.88 -11.98
C ALA A 14 -42.90 6.64 -10.80
N GLY A 15 -41.67 6.28 -10.43
CA GLY A 15 -40.82 7.17 -9.65
C GLY A 15 -39.75 6.50 -8.81
N ALA A 16 -38.50 6.73 -9.24
CA ALA A 16 -37.27 6.75 -8.44
C ALA A 16 -36.75 5.43 -7.84
N ALA A 17 -35.73 4.89 -8.51
CA ALA A 17 -34.69 4.09 -7.88
C ALA A 17 -33.97 4.96 -6.83
N MET A 18 -34.09 4.59 -5.55
CA MET A 18 -33.23 5.12 -4.48
C MET A 18 -31.84 4.50 -4.63
N VAL A 19 -30.92 5.26 -5.22
CA VAL A 19 -29.49 5.11 -5.01
C VAL A 19 -29.21 5.64 -3.60
N ALA A 20 -28.88 4.75 -2.67
CA ALA A 20 -28.37 5.14 -1.37
C ALA A 20 -26.92 5.61 -1.55
N THR A 21 -26.72 6.91 -1.74
CA THR A 21 -25.43 7.57 -1.56
C THR A 21 -25.09 7.61 -0.08
N LEU A 22 -24.15 6.77 0.36
CA LEU A 22 -23.44 6.95 1.63
C LEU A 22 -22.49 8.14 1.48
N SER A 23 -22.92 9.31 1.95
CA SER A 23 -22.05 10.46 2.14
C SER A 23 -21.22 10.25 3.41
N VAL A 24 -19.93 9.94 3.26
CA VAL A 24 -18.97 9.98 4.37
C VAL A 24 -18.52 11.44 4.49
N ALA A 25 -19.08 12.15 5.46
CA ALA A 25 -18.62 13.49 5.83
C ALA A 25 -17.24 13.37 6.50
N ALA A 26 -16.24 13.99 5.89
CA ALA A 26 -14.92 14.16 6.52
C ALA A 26 -15.06 15.06 7.78
N PRO A 27 -14.45 14.69 8.93
CA PRO A 27 -14.39 15.59 10.07
C PRO A 27 -13.48 16.79 9.79
N PRO A 28 -13.74 17.98 10.38
CA PRO A 28 -13.00 19.19 10.09
C PRO A 28 -11.56 19.14 10.64
N MET A 29 -10.59 19.43 9.77
CA MET A 29 -9.21 19.68 10.17
C MET A 29 -9.14 20.93 11.04
N ILE A 30 -8.62 20.78 12.26
CA ILE A 30 -8.21 21.89 13.12
C ILE A 30 -6.92 22.47 12.54
N ALA A 31 -7.00 23.71 12.05
CA ALA A 31 -5.85 24.49 11.63
C ALA A 31 -5.05 24.96 12.85
N LEU A 32 -3.80 24.51 12.99
CA LEU A 32 -2.77 25.17 13.79
C LEU A 32 -1.80 25.85 12.83
N ALA A 33 -2.06 27.12 12.55
CA ALA A 33 -1.12 28.01 11.89
C ALA A 33 -0.25 28.68 12.95
N GLN A 34 1.04 28.36 12.98
CA GLN A 34 2.09 29.28 13.44
C GLN A 34 3.34 29.12 12.55
N THR A 35 3.69 30.21 11.90
CA THR A 35 4.81 30.43 10.99
C THR A 35 6.16 30.37 11.72
N PRO A 36 7.23 29.81 11.12
CA PRO A 36 8.60 30.11 11.51
C PRO A 36 9.17 31.20 10.61
N ASP A 37 9.49 32.36 11.20
CA ASP A 37 10.33 33.36 10.55
C ASP A 37 11.80 33.00 10.75
N ALA A 38 12.57 33.16 9.68
CA ALA A 38 13.99 32.85 9.62
C ALA A 38 14.79 33.99 10.28
N ALA A 39 15.85 33.65 11.02
CA ALA A 39 17.22 33.88 10.56
C ALA A 39 18.25 33.74 11.71
N GLN A 40 19.42 33.28 11.26
CA GLN A 40 20.77 33.50 11.79
C GLN A 40 21.47 32.40 12.61
N THR A 41 22.38 31.75 11.85
CA THR A 41 23.82 31.55 12.13
C THR A 41 24.25 30.42 13.05
N THR A 42 24.73 29.34 12.40
CA THR A 42 26.04 28.69 12.56
C THR A 42 26.78 28.88 13.90
N GLN A 43 27.04 27.78 14.61
CA GLN A 43 28.39 27.19 14.77
C GLN A 43 28.37 25.96 15.71
N THR A 44 29.10 24.93 15.30
CA THR A 44 29.50 23.73 16.04
C THR A 44 30.34 24.08 17.28
N PRO A 45 30.39 23.22 18.31
CA PRO A 45 31.65 23.05 19.03
C PRO A 45 32.01 21.59 19.35
N GLN A 46 33.23 21.22 18.94
CA GLN A 46 34.04 20.21 19.61
C GLN A 46 35.01 20.91 20.59
N ASP A 47 34.99 20.41 21.83
CA ASP A 47 36.10 20.12 22.75
C ASP A 47 36.99 21.22 23.40
N GLN A 48 37.25 20.94 24.69
CA GLN A 48 38.35 21.32 25.60
C GLN A 48 38.26 22.54 26.56
N THR A 49 38.02 22.15 27.83
CA THR A 49 38.75 22.48 29.08
C THR A 49 38.90 23.93 29.58
N GLN A 50 38.40 24.17 30.80
CA GLN A 50 39.14 24.71 31.97
C GLN A 50 38.24 24.57 33.21
N GLN A 51 38.53 23.62 34.12
CA GLN A 51 39.29 23.80 35.37
C GLN A 51 38.69 24.83 36.35
N ASN A 52 38.04 24.33 37.41
CA ASN A 52 38.12 24.98 38.71
C ASN A 52 38.09 23.93 39.83
N THR A 53 39.25 23.79 40.48
CA THR A 53 39.53 22.96 41.65
C THR A 53 39.32 23.77 42.93
N GLN A 54 38.67 23.16 43.94
CA GLN A 54 38.97 23.49 45.33
C GLN A 54 38.85 22.24 46.21
N THR A 55 39.99 21.81 46.73
CA THR A 55 40.24 20.66 47.63
C THR A 55 40.10 21.08 49.11
N PRO A 56 40.02 20.13 50.07
CA PRO A 56 39.52 20.28 51.45
C PRO A 56 40.63 20.61 52.48
N PRO A 57 40.28 20.83 53.77
CA PRO A 57 41.25 20.85 54.86
C PRO A 57 41.21 19.59 55.75
N ALA A 58 42.40 18.96 55.81
CA ALA A 58 43.21 18.59 56.98
C ALA A 58 42.67 17.73 58.15
N ASP A 59 43.50 16.72 58.41
CA ASP A 59 43.50 15.72 59.49
C ASP A 59 44.19 16.22 60.78
N GLN A 60 43.95 15.48 61.86
CA GLN A 60 44.82 15.16 63.01
C GLN A 60 44.36 15.53 64.43
N THR A 61 44.10 14.47 65.21
CA THR A 61 44.74 14.05 66.49
C THR A 61 43.70 13.64 67.56
N ASN A 62 43.89 12.66 68.46
CA ASN A 62 44.62 11.39 68.55
C ASN A 62 44.27 10.76 69.93
N GLN A 63 44.36 9.42 70.04
CA GLN A 63 44.51 8.57 71.25
C GLN A 63 43.27 8.25 72.13
N ALA A 64 42.76 6.99 72.18
CA ALA A 64 43.28 5.72 72.75
C ALA A 64 42.65 5.49 74.16
N THR A 65 42.26 4.33 74.69
CA THR A 65 42.33 2.86 74.43
C THR A 65 41.29 2.24 75.41
N GLU A 66 40.53 1.18 75.13
CA GLU A 66 40.79 -0.27 75.37
C GLU A 66 39.48 -1.00 74.95
N GLY A 67 39.44 -2.18 74.33
CA GLY A 67 40.49 -3.16 74.13
C GLY A 67 40.23 -4.15 72.98
N THR A 68 41.33 -4.80 72.61
CA THR A 68 41.50 -6.02 71.78
C THR A 68 40.84 -7.25 72.43
N SER A 69 40.35 -8.28 71.73
CA SER A 69 41.03 -9.09 70.70
C SER A 69 40.07 -9.89 69.79
N SER A 70 40.53 -10.11 68.54
CA SER A 70 40.11 -11.04 67.46
C SER A 70 39.76 -12.48 67.91
N SER A 71 38.92 -13.27 67.21
CA SER A 71 39.13 -13.81 65.85
C SER A 71 37.87 -14.41 65.14
N ASP A 72 37.59 -13.94 63.91
CA ASP A 72 37.11 -14.57 62.63
C ASP A 72 36.01 -15.69 62.56
N PRO A 73 35.27 -15.90 61.43
CA PRO A 73 34.91 -15.05 60.26
C PRO A 73 33.38 -14.94 59.99
N GLY A 74 32.98 -13.90 59.22
CA GLY A 74 31.82 -13.96 58.33
C GLY A 74 30.72 -12.93 58.60
N ASP A 75 30.63 -11.90 57.76
CA ASP A 75 29.46 -11.66 56.90
C ASP A 75 29.79 -10.55 55.89
N ASN A 76 29.56 -10.83 54.60
CA ASN A 76 29.79 -9.86 53.52
C ASN A 76 28.50 -9.12 53.23
N ASP A 77 28.57 -7.80 53.24
CA ASP A 77 27.57 -6.83 52.79
C ASP A 77 27.06 -7.17 51.36
N VAL A 78 25.80 -7.62 51.21
CA VAL A 78 25.17 -8.00 49.93
C VAL A 78 24.12 -6.95 49.53
N SER A 79 24.20 -6.41 48.32
CA SER A 79 23.30 -5.37 47.80
C SER A 79 21.84 -5.84 47.64
N PHE A 80 20.89 -5.04 48.14
CA PHE A 80 19.45 -5.32 48.34
C PHE A 80 18.52 -5.01 47.14
N TYR A 81 18.90 -5.32 45.89
CA TYR A 81 18.00 -5.05 44.75
C TYR A 81 17.01 -6.20 44.49
N VAL A 82 15.74 -5.85 44.35
CA VAL A 82 14.63 -6.79 44.16
C VAL A 82 14.33 -7.05 42.67
N ALA A 83 14.52 -6.05 41.82
CA ALA A 83 14.19 -6.14 40.41
C ALA A 83 15.08 -5.24 39.55
N LYS A 84 15.06 -5.44 38.23
CA LYS A 84 15.71 -4.54 37.26
C LYS A 84 14.89 -4.30 36.00
N VAL A 85 15.14 -3.17 35.34
CA VAL A 85 14.61 -2.81 34.02
C VAL A 85 15.78 -2.42 33.14
N GLY A 86 16.03 -3.17 32.07
CA GLY A 86 17.30 -3.09 31.34
C GLY A 86 18.49 -3.33 32.27
N ASP A 87 19.40 -2.36 32.34
CA ASP A 87 20.58 -2.39 33.23
C ASP A 87 20.37 -1.66 34.57
N THR A 88 19.19 -1.06 34.81
CA THR A 88 18.90 -0.32 36.05
C THR A 88 18.25 -1.22 37.09
N SER A 89 18.83 -1.31 38.28
CA SER A 89 18.29 -2.08 39.42
C SER A 89 17.44 -1.22 40.35
N TYR A 90 16.46 -1.84 41.00
CA TYR A 90 15.49 -1.22 41.90
C TYR A 90 15.38 -2.01 43.20
N GLU A 91 15.29 -1.31 44.32
CA GLU A 91 15.14 -1.92 45.65
C GLU A 91 13.73 -2.47 45.88
N THR A 92 12.74 -1.99 45.11
CA THR A 92 11.35 -2.45 45.22
C THR A 92 10.75 -2.81 43.87
N LEU A 93 9.85 -3.80 43.86
CA LEU A 93 9.10 -4.19 42.66
C LEU A 93 8.18 -3.07 42.16
N SER A 94 7.55 -2.32 43.07
CA SER A 94 6.65 -1.20 42.72
C SER A 94 7.37 -0.10 41.92
N GLU A 95 8.60 0.23 42.28
CA GLU A 95 9.40 1.21 41.54
C GLU A 95 9.84 0.69 40.17
N ALA A 96 10.25 -0.57 40.07
CA ALA A 96 10.61 -1.19 38.80
C ALA A 96 9.43 -1.20 37.82
N ILE A 97 8.23 -1.57 38.30
CA ILE A 97 7.00 -1.57 37.50
C ILE A 97 6.65 -0.17 37.01
N LYS A 98 6.72 0.85 37.88
CA LYS A 98 6.50 2.26 37.48
C LYS A 98 7.52 2.74 36.44
N ALA A 99 8.78 2.30 36.55
CA ALA A 99 9.82 2.66 35.60
C ALA A 99 9.59 2.00 34.23
N ALA A 100 9.31 0.69 34.20
CA ALA A 100 9.02 -0.05 32.98
C ALA A 100 7.78 0.49 32.25
N GLY A 101 6.77 0.94 33.00
CA GLY A 101 5.54 1.52 32.43
C GLY A 101 5.74 2.80 31.62
N LYS A 102 6.92 3.44 31.67
CA LYS A 102 7.26 4.61 30.83
C LYS A 102 7.66 4.22 29.41
N THR A 103 8.11 3.00 29.20
CA THR A 103 8.67 2.51 27.93
C THR A 103 8.02 1.21 27.46
N ASN A 104 6.96 0.76 28.13
CA ASN A 104 6.37 -0.57 27.96
C ASN A 104 7.40 -1.71 28.12
N GLY A 105 8.35 -1.53 29.03
CA GLY A 105 9.51 -2.41 29.20
C GLY A 105 9.24 -3.65 30.04
N THR A 106 10.28 -4.48 30.17
CA THR A 106 10.28 -5.70 30.99
C THR A 106 10.97 -5.48 32.33
N VAL A 107 10.26 -5.80 33.41
CA VAL A 107 10.80 -5.93 34.77
C VAL A 107 11.28 -7.36 34.97
N LYS A 108 12.52 -7.55 35.37
CA LYS A 108 13.08 -8.87 35.72
C LYS A 108 13.32 -8.95 37.22
N LEU A 109 12.72 -9.93 37.91
CA LEU A 109 12.97 -10.15 39.34
C LEU A 109 14.39 -10.69 39.57
N LEU A 110 14.98 -10.23 40.66
CA LEU A 110 16.31 -10.62 41.14
C LEU A 110 16.25 -11.28 42.52
N SER A 111 15.13 -11.12 43.24
CA SER A 111 14.89 -11.76 44.52
C SER A 111 13.40 -12.07 44.72
N ASP A 112 13.10 -12.91 45.70
CA ASP A 112 11.74 -13.14 46.15
C ASP A 112 11.15 -11.85 46.77
N VAL A 113 9.84 -11.69 46.65
CA VAL A 113 9.06 -10.55 47.14
C VAL A 113 7.97 -11.04 48.07
N THR A 114 7.85 -10.40 49.23
CA THR A 114 6.76 -10.65 50.19
C THR A 114 5.91 -9.40 50.36
N VAL A 115 4.62 -9.52 50.06
CA VAL A 115 3.61 -8.47 50.24
C VAL A 115 3.01 -8.65 51.64
N SER A 116 3.42 -7.79 52.57
CA SER A 116 3.10 -7.93 54.00
C SER A 116 2.01 -6.95 54.45
N SER A 117 1.75 -5.91 53.66
CA SER A 117 0.75 -4.89 53.93
C SER A 117 0.14 -4.33 52.64
N SER A 118 -0.94 -3.55 52.77
CA SER A 118 -1.55 -2.87 51.61
C SER A 118 -0.63 -1.86 50.92
N ALA A 119 0.44 -1.41 51.59
CA ALA A 119 1.43 -0.50 51.01
C ALA A 119 2.39 -1.23 50.05
N ASP A 120 2.51 -2.55 50.19
CA ASP A 120 3.40 -3.40 49.37
C ASP A 120 2.69 -3.91 48.09
N ILE A 121 1.39 -3.65 47.96
CA ILE A 121 0.60 -4.00 46.77
C ILE A 121 1.15 -3.24 45.56
N VAL A 122 1.38 -3.97 44.48
CA VAL A 122 1.90 -3.41 43.24
C VAL A 122 0.73 -2.96 42.36
N TYR A 123 0.65 -1.64 42.15
CA TYR A 123 -0.33 -1.03 41.24
C TYR A 123 0.22 -0.95 39.82
N VAL A 124 -0.47 -1.57 38.87
CA VAL A 124 -0.16 -1.51 37.45
C VAL A 124 -1.15 -0.55 36.78
N THR A 125 -0.62 0.55 36.23
CA THR A 125 -1.39 1.64 35.59
C THR A 125 -0.99 1.89 34.13
N SER A 126 -0.01 1.13 33.62
CA SER A 126 0.52 1.21 32.26
C SER A 126 0.84 -0.19 31.73
N LYS A 127 1.22 -0.30 30.46
CA LYS A 127 1.69 -1.57 29.87
C LYS A 127 3.07 -1.96 30.40
N VAL A 128 3.21 -3.17 30.94
CA VAL A 128 4.47 -3.70 31.51
C VAL A 128 4.52 -5.22 31.37
N THR A 129 5.71 -5.76 31.11
CA THR A 129 5.99 -7.20 31.23
C THR A 129 6.77 -7.48 32.53
N LEU A 130 6.34 -8.46 33.31
CA LEU A 130 7.03 -8.96 34.51
C LEU A 130 7.57 -10.36 34.24
N ASP A 131 8.89 -10.50 34.24
CA ASP A 131 9.62 -11.77 34.25
C ASP A 131 9.96 -12.16 35.69
N LEU A 132 9.31 -13.22 36.19
CA LEU A 132 9.54 -13.78 37.52
C LEU A 132 10.95 -14.34 37.68
N ASN A 133 11.61 -14.76 36.59
CA ASN A 133 13.00 -15.23 36.59
C ASN A 133 13.29 -16.26 37.71
N GLY A 134 12.36 -17.18 37.96
CA GLY A 134 12.50 -18.22 38.98
C GLY A 134 12.17 -17.81 40.41
N HIS A 135 11.88 -16.52 40.66
CA HIS A 135 11.60 -15.97 41.98
C HIS A 135 10.11 -16.00 42.34
N LYS A 136 9.84 -15.84 43.63
CA LYS A 136 8.50 -15.91 44.21
C LYS A 136 7.98 -14.52 44.57
N ILE A 137 6.72 -14.27 44.28
CA ILE A 137 5.95 -13.17 44.87
C ILE A 137 4.87 -13.81 45.73
N THR A 138 4.89 -13.53 47.03
CA THR A 138 3.99 -14.16 48.01
C THR A 138 3.37 -13.12 48.92
N THR A 139 2.18 -13.38 49.44
CA THR A 139 1.61 -12.60 50.54
C THR A 139 1.98 -13.23 51.88
N ASP A 140 2.14 -12.42 52.92
CA ASP A 140 2.32 -12.93 54.29
C ASP A 140 1.11 -13.81 54.69
N GLU A 141 1.40 -14.98 55.25
CA GLU A 141 0.43 -15.99 55.68
C GLU A 141 -0.56 -15.50 56.74
N ASN A 142 -0.24 -14.41 57.43
CA ASN A 142 -1.08 -13.82 58.49
C ASN A 142 -2.02 -12.70 58.00
N ALA A 143 -1.92 -12.28 56.74
CA ALA A 143 -2.66 -11.15 56.21
C ALA A 143 -3.86 -11.61 55.38
N ALA A 144 -5.03 -11.66 56.02
CA ALA A 144 -6.29 -11.91 55.32
C ALA A 144 -6.53 -10.85 54.24
N ASP A 145 -6.95 -11.28 53.05
CA ASP A 145 -7.34 -10.45 51.89
C ASP A 145 -6.22 -9.61 51.23
N LEU A 146 -4.94 -9.94 51.40
CA LEU A 146 -3.86 -9.34 50.59
C LEU A 146 -3.74 -10.00 49.21
N HIS A 147 -3.42 -9.19 48.22
CA HIS A 147 -3.13 -9.59 46.84
C HIS A 147 -1.88 -8.88 46.34
N PRO A 148 -0.97 -9.55 45.61
CA PRO A 148 0.24 -8.91 45.13
C PRO A 148 0.02 -7.78 44.11
N PHE A 149 -1.02 -7.87 43.27
CA PHE A 149 -1.20 -6.98 42.13
C PHE A 149 -2.62 -6.41 42.02
N ASP A 150 -2.69 -5.08 41.85
CA ASP A 150 -3.87 -4.36 41.37
C ASP A 150 -3.61 -3.81 39.97
N ILE A 151 -4.32 -4.33 38.97
CA ILE A 151 -4.21 -3.91 37.57
C ILE A 151 -5.41 -3.02 37.28
N THR A 152 -5.16 -1.72 37.19
CA THR A 152 -6.21 -0.69 37.14
C THR A 152 -6.37 -0.12 35.73
N VAL A 153 -7.22 0.91 35.56
CA VAL A 153 -7.46 1.57 34.27
C VAL A 153 -6.14 2.03 33.64
N GLY A 154 -5.88 1.60 32.40
CA GLY A 154 -4.62 1.86 31.68
C GLY A 154 -3.51 0.83 31.94
N GLY A 155 -3.66 -0.02 32.97
CA GLY A 155 -2.76 -1.12 33.26
C GLY A 155 -2.91 -2.29 32.29
N ASP A 156 -1.78 -2.79 31.80
CA ASP A 156 -1.70 -3.94 30.91
C ASP A 156 -0.48 -4.79 31.33
N LEU A 157 -0.71 -5.77 32.20
CA LEU A 157 0.34 -6.60 32.79
C LEU A 157 0.47 -7.92 32.03
N THR A 158 1.66 -8.19 31.51
CA THR A 158 2.06 -9.54 31.07
C THR A 158 2.96 -10.18 32.12
N VAL A 159 2.66 -11.39 32.55
CA VAL A 159 3.50 -12.17 33.49
C VAL A 159 4.11 -13.38 32.77
N THR A 160 5.42 -13.52 32.91
CA THR A 160 6.22 -14.62 32.38
C THR A 160 7.27 -15.04 33.42
N ASP A 161 7.96 -16.13 33.19
CA ASP A 161 8.97 -16.73 34.04
C ASP A 161 10.02 -17.42 33.17
N SER A 162 11.13 -16.71 32.97
CA SER A 162 12.21 -17.19 32.11
C SER A 162 13.01 -18.36 32.70
N ALA A 163 12.90 -18.62 34.01
CA ALA A 163 13.63 -19.72 34.67
C ALA A 163 12.76 -20.96 34.97
N GLY A 164 11.44 -20.84 34.85
CA GLY A 164 10.47 -21.95 34.95
C GLY A 164 10.09 -22.39 36.37
N THR A 165 10.63 -21.76 37.43
CA THR A 165 10.31 -22.07 38.84
C THR A 165 9.64 -20.91 39.59
N GLY A 166 9.43 -19.78 38.91
CA GLY A 166 8.85 -18.57 39.47
C GLY A 166 7.37 -18.76 39.81
N SER A 167 6.93 -18.05 40.84
CA SER A 167 5.54 -18.18 41.31
C SER A 167 4.96 -16.89 41.84
N VAL A 168 3.65 -16.71 41.68
CA VAL A 168 2.88 -15.64 42.32
C VAL A 168 1.77 -16.28 43.15
N SER A 169 1.68 -15.90 44.41
CA SER A 169 0.66 -16.40 45.30
C SER A 169 0.05 -15.32 46.18
N GLY A 170 -1.27 -15.41 46.39
CA GLY A 170 -2.04 -14.44 47.17
C GLY A 170 -3.52 -14.81 47.36
N ALA A 171 -4.28 -13.92 47.99
CA ALA A 171 -5.70 -14.09 48.28
C ALA A 171 -6.55 -12.91 47.75
N PRO A 172 -6.68 -12.67 46.43
CA PRO A 172 -6.19 -13.46 45.28
C PRO A 172 -4.75 -13.15 44.85
N ALA A 173 -4.21 -13.87 43.85
CA ALA A 173 -2.90 -13.57 43.28
C ALA A 173 -2.92 -12.30 42.40
N PHE A 174 -4.05 -12.05 41.72
CA PHE A 174 -4.26 -10.86 40.89
C PHE A 174 -5.65 -10.27 41.09
N VAL A 175 -5.72 -8.94 41.06
CA VAL A 175 -6.97 -8.20 40.97
C VAL A 175 -6.94 -7.32 39.71
N VAL A 176 -7.92 -7.50 38.83
CA VAL A 176 -8.11 -6.70 37.62
C VAL A 176 -9.30 -5.78 37.84
N VAL A 177 -9.08 -4.47 37.82
CA VAL A 177 -10.06 -3.44 38.15
C VAL A 177 -10.42 -2.63 36.91
N ASN A 178 -11.71 -2.55 36.59
CA ASN A 178 -12.24 -1.85 35.41
C ASN A 178 -11.45 -2.25 34.15
N ASP A 179 -10.99 -1.30 33.33
CA ASP A 179 -10.34 -1.54 32.03
C ASP A 179 -8.90 -2.10 32.11
N GLY A 180 -8.49 -2.65 33.25
CA GLY A 180 -7.21 -3.34 33.40
C GLY A 180 -7.12 -4.62 32.55
N ARG A 181 -5.89 -4.99 32.17
CA ARG A 181 -5.61 -6.18 31.35
C ARG A 181 -4.52 -7.04 31.98
N LEU A 182 -4.77 -8.35 32.04
CA LEU A 182 -3.83 -9.35 32.52
C LEU A 182 -3.57 -10.39 31.44
N THR A 183 -2.30 -10.65 31.16
CA THR A 183 -1.84 -11.77 30.33
C THR A 183 -0.89 -12.65 31.15
N ILE A 184 -1.15 -13.95 31.21
CA ILE A 184 -0.27 -14.95 31.85
C ILE A 184 0.30 -15.86 30.75
N GLU A 185 1.62 -15.83 30.57
CA GLU A 185 2.31 -16.67 29.59
C GLU A 185 2.80 -17.98 30.21
N ASN A 186 3.45 -17.94 31.37
CA ASN A 186 3.90 -19.11 32.13
C ASN A 186 4.19 -18.74 33.60
N GLY A 187 4.70 -19.70 34.39
CA GLY A 187 4.92 -19.57 35.84
C GLY A 187 3.94 -20.41 36.67
N THR A 188 4.07 -20.37 37.99
CA THR A 188 3.15 -21.06 38.92
C THR A 188 2.29 -20.07 39.71
N PHE A 189 0.98 -20.24 39.67
CA PHE A 189 0.02 -19.31 40.27
C PHE A 189 -0.85 -20.02 41.29
N SER A 190 -0.93 -19.46 42.50
CA SER A 190 -1.79 -20.02 43.54
C SER A 190 -2.63 -19.00 44.27
N GLY A 191 -3.90 -19.35 44.46
CA GLY A 191 -4.92 -18.54 45.13
C GLY A 191 -5.38 -19.15 46.45
N ALA A 192 -5.78 -18.30 47.39
CA ALA A 192 -6.43 -18.68 48.65
C ALA A 192 -7.88 -18.11 48.75
N ALA A 193 -8.56 -18.41 49.86
CA ALA A 193 -9.92 -17.96 50.12
C ALA A 193 -10.01 -16.43 50.17
N TYR A 194 -10.85 -15.85 49.33
CA TYR A 194 -11.21 -14.43 49.40
C TYR A 194 -12.56 -14.26 50.11
N THR A 195 -12.64 -13.43 51.15
CA THR A 195 -13.87 -13.24 51.93
C THR A 195 -14.53 -11.90 51.63
N LYS A 196 -15.76 -11.90 51.13
CA LYS A 196 -16.53 -10.65 51.02
C LYS A 196 -17.02 -10.22 52.40
N ASN A 197 -16.62 -9.02 52.84
CA ASN A 197 -17.28 -8.33 53.95
C ASN A 197 -18.79 -8.22 53.65
N ASN A 198 -19.60 -8.99 54.40
CA ASN A 198 -21.08 -9.08 54.42
C ASN A 198 -21.82 -10.19 53.64
N ALA A 199 -21.17 -11.24 53.13
CA ALA A 199 -21.91 -12.47 52.75
C ALA A 199 -21.06 -13.74 52.93
N LYS A 200 -21.59 -14.74 53.64
CA LYS A 200 -21.00 -16.09 53.87
C LYS A 200 -20.82 -16.89 52.57
N LYS A 201 -20.02 -16.44 51.62
CA LYS A 201 -19.56 -17.24 50.49
C LYS A 201 -18.08 -16.96 50.24
N THR A 202 -17.24 -17.83 50.78
CA THR A 202 -15.81 -17.92 50.49
C THR A 202 -15.62 -18.72 49.20
N ALA A 203 -14.87 -18.17 48.24
CA ALA A 203 -14.36 -18.92 47.10
C ALA A 203 -12.85 -18.71 47.04
N ASN A 204 -12.09 -19.80 46.86
CA ASN A 204 -10.67 -19.70 46.58
C ASN A 204 -10.51 -19.21 45.14
N THR A 205 -9.73 -18.15 44.91
CA THR A 205 -9.59 -17.57 43.57
C THR A 205 -8.18 -17.07 43.27
N ILE A 206 -7.74 -17.24 42.02
CA ILE A 206 -6.41 -16.82 41.56
C ILE A 206 -6.49 -15.41 40.96
N VAL A 207 -7.52 -15.15 40.13
CA VAL A 207 -7.76 -13.85 39.51
C VAL A 207 -9.13 -13.33 39.94
N LYS A 208 -9.18 -12.13 40.50
CA LYS A 208 -10.44 -11.43 40.81
C LYS A 208 -10.64 -10.30 39.81
N VAL A 209 -11.82 -10.22 39.21
CA VAL A 209 -12.18 -9.12 38.32
C VAL A 209 -13.23 -8.25 38.99
N VAL A 210 -12.93 -6.96 39.15
CA VAL A 210 -13.79 -5.95 39.79
C VAL A 210 -14.12 -4.87 38.76
N THR A 211 -15.33 -4.89 38.23
CA THR A 211 -15.69 -4.08 37.07
C THR A 211 -17.08 -3.49 37.20
N ASP A 212 -17.31 -2.37 36.52
CA ASP A 212 -18.65 -1.90 36.19
C ASP A 212 -19.17 -2.56 34.89
N PRO A 213 -20.48 -2.48 34.58
CA PRO A 213 -21.04 -3.08 33.38
C PRO A 213 -20.42 -2.58 32.05
N SER A 214 -19.87 -1.37 32.00
CA SER A 214 -19.25 -0.76 30.82
C SER A 214 -17.78 -1.13 30.61
N SER A 215 -17.17 -1.78 31.59
CA SER A 215 -15.74 -2.09 31.56
C SER A 215 -15.34 -3.02 30.41
N THR A 216 -14.12 -2.83 29.91
CA THR A 216 -13.43 -3.61 28.89
C THR A 216 -12.33 -4.52 29.44
N ALA A 217 -12.36 -4.82 30.75
CA ALA A 217 -11.41 -5.70 31.43
C ALA A 217 -11.10 -6.98 30.63
N ARG A 218 -9.84 -7.40 30.62
CA ARG A 218 -9.41 -8.63 29.92
C ARG A 218 -8.49 -9.49 30.77
N VAL A 219 -8.69 -10.80 30.74
CA VAL A 219 -7.74 -11.78 31.27
C VAL A 219 -7.45 -12.83 30.19
N SER A 220 -6.19 -13.00 29.85
CA SER A 220 -5.68 -13.99 28.89
C SER A 220 -4.73 -14.94 29.60
N ILE A 221 -5.00 -16.24 29.53
CA ILE A 221 -4.14 -17.31 30.05
C ILE A 221 -3.65 -18.13 28.86
N LYS A 222 -2.36 -17.99 28.54
CA LYS A 222 -1.69 -18.71 27.46
C LYS A 222 -0.94 -19.94 27.96
N GLY A 223 -0.59 -19.97 29.24
CA GLY A 223 0.16 -21.07 29.84
C GLY A 223 0.33 -20.92 31.35
N GLY A 224 1.23 -21.70 31.92
CA GLY A 224 1.51 -21.73 33.36
C GLY A 224 0.78 -22.83 34.11
N THR A 225 1.04 -22.92 35.41
CA THR A 225 0.45 -23.91 36.30
C THR A 225 -0.38 -23.23 37.36
N PHE A 226 -1.64 -23.64 37.50
CA PHE A 226 -2.63 -23.03 38.39
C PHE A 226 -3.01 -24.03 39.49
N LYS A 227 -2.80 -23.64 40.74
CA LYS A 227 -3.01 -24.46 41.93
C LYS A 227 -3.72 -23.66 43.02
N LEU A 228 -4.22 -24.34 44.05
CA LEU A 228 -4.73 -23.68 45.26
C LEU A 228 -3.90 -24.01 46.48
N PHE A 229 -4.01 -23.15 47.49
CA PHE A 229 -3.50 -23.42 48.83
C PHE A 229 -4.31 -24.47 49.61
N ASP A 230 -5.64 -24.49 49.47
CA ASP A 230 -6.52 -25.43 50.20
C ASP A 230 -7.32 -26.32 49.22
N LYS A 231 -7.21 -27.64 49.37
CA LYS A 231 -7.81 -28.67 48.51
C LYS A 231 -9.28 -28.97 48.82
N THR A 232 -9.92 -28.25 49.74
CA THR A 232 -11.27 -28.55 50.23
C THR A 232 -12.38 -27.83 49.45
N ASN A 233 -12.69 -28.34 48.25
CA ASN A 233 -13.92 -28.13 47.42
C ASN A 233 -14.45 -26.70 47.13
N GLN A 234 -14.63 -26.45 45.81
CA GLN A 234 -15.22 -25.28 45.12
C GLN A 234 -14.32 -24.05 45.04
N TRP A 235 -13.35 -24.08 44.11
CA TRP A 235 -12.57 -22.91 43.73
C TRP A 235 -12.97 -22.37 42.37
N LYS A 236 -12.81 -21.06 42.24
CA LYS A 236 -13.15 -20.29 41.05
C LYS A 236 -11.85 -19.82 40.44
N LEU A 237 -11.53 -20.25 39.20
CA LEU A 237 -10.29 -19.82 38.55
C LEU A 237 -10.24 -18.30 38.45
N ILE A 238 -11.40 -17.74 38.11
CA ILE A 238 -11.66 -16.31 38.08
C ILE A 238 -12.89 -16.02 38.93
N LEU A 239 -12.78 -15.09 39.87
CA LEU A 239 -13.93 -14.58 40.60
C LEU A 239 -14.51 -13.37 39.87
N ASP A 240 -15.57 -13.62 39.12
CA ASP A 240 -16.22 -12.62 38.30
C ASP A 240 -17.47 -12.03 38.98
N GLN A 241 -17.55 -10.70 39.10
CA GLN A 241 -18.73 -9.97 39.59
C GLN A 241 -19.66 -9.48 38.46
N LEU A 242 -19.47 -9.95 37.22
CA LEU A 242 -20.11 -9.40 36.04
C LEU A 242 -21.60 -9.75 35.84
N PRO A 243 -22.35 -8.91 35.07
CA PRO A 243 -23.65 -9.22 34.50
C PRO A 243 -23.62 -10.46 33.59
N SER A 244 -24.81 -11.01 33.31
CA SER A 244 -24.97 -12.35 32.76
C SER A 244 -24.65 -12.53 31.25
N ASP A 245 -24.05 -11.59 30.52
CA ASP A 245 -24.03 -11.63 29.04
C ASP A 245 -22.68 -11.44 28.30
N THR A 246 -21.54 -11.26 28.98
CA THR A 246 -20.25 -10.98 28.29
C THR A 246 -19.23 -12.13 28.36
N THR A 247 -19.27 -13.08 27.41
CA THR A 247 -18.28 -14.18 27.30
C THR A 247 -16.93 -13.78 26.69
N GLN A 248 -16.80 -12.57 26.12
CA GLN A 248 -15.63 -12.16 25.33
C GLN A 248 -14.55 -11.41 26.13
N ARG A 249 -14.34 -11.74 27.40
CA ARG A 249 -13.36 -11.02 28.27
C ARG A 249 -12.29 -11.93 28.88
N PHE A 250 -12.44 -13.23 28.69
CA PHE A 250 -11.61 -14.27 29.27
C PHE A 250 -11.20 -15.24 28.16
N TRP A 251 -9.89 -15.46 28.01
CA TRP A 251 -9.33 -16.37 27.01
C TRP A 251 -8.39 -17.33 27.70
N ILE A 252 -8.73 -18.61 27.71
CA ILE A 252 -7.83 -19.68 28.14
C ILE A 252 -7.41 -20.46 26.89
N GLU A 253 -6.16 -20.27 26.51
CA GLU A 253 -5.50 -20.87 25.35
C GLU A 253 -4.52 -21.97 25.79
N GLY A 254 -4.09 -21.99 27.05
CA GLY A 254 -3.18 -23.02 27.53
C GLY A 254 -3.04 -23.05 29.04
N GLY A 255 -2.17 -23.94 29.52
CA GLY A 255 -1.82 -24.09 30.94
C GLY A 255 -2.38 -25.35 31.59
N SER A 256 -1.91 -25.59 32.81
CA SER A 256 -2.23 -26.77 33.62
C SER A 256 -2.98 -26.36 34.88
N PHE A 257 -4.13 -26.96 35.13
CA PHE A 257 -5.06 -26.59 36.19
C PHE A 257 -5.30 -27.77 37.13
N GLU A 258 -4.84 -27.67 38.38
CA GLU A 258 -5.03 -28.75 39.36
C GLU A 258 -6.46 -28.78 39.91
N GLN A 259 -7.09 -29.95 39.89
CA GLN A 259 -8.44 -30.20 40.42
C GLN A 259 -9.57 -29.38 39.77
N ARG A 260 -9.31 -28.68 38.66
CA ARG A 260 -10.28 -27.83 37.96
C ARG A 260 -10.17 -28.02 36.46
N ASP A 261 -11.29 -28.38 35.87
CA ASP A 261 -11.46 -28.38 34.42
C ASP A 261 -11.89 -26.99 33.94
N PRO A 262 -11.04 -26.26 33.20
CA PRO A 262 -11.40 -24.94 32.66
C PRO A 262 -12.53 -24.99 31.61
N ALA A 263 -12.86 -26.17 31.04
CA ALA A 263 -14.03 -26.34 30.19
C ALA A 263 -15.35 -26.30 30.99
N ASN A 264 -15.31 -26.65 32.28
CA ASN A 264 -16.47 -26.71 33.16
C ASN A 264 -16.72 -25.34 33.80
N GLY A 265 -17.44 -24.50 33.05
CA GLY A 265 -17.70 -23.09 33.30
C GLY A 265 -18.47 -22.66 34.55
N ASP A 266 -18.04 -23.05 35.74
CA ASP A 266 -18.67 -22.66 37.01
C ASP A 266 -17.80 -21.62 37.72
N ASP A 267 -17.63 -20.40 37.17
CA ASP A 267 -16.81 -19.32 37.77
C ASP A 267 -17.59 -18.06 38.22
N ASN A 268 -18.92 -18.08 38.20
CA ASN A 268 -19.76 -16.95 38.65
C ASN A 268 -20.39 -17.19 40.05
N PHE A 269 -20.64 -16.11 40.82
CA PHE A 269 -21.42 -16.11 42.06
C PHE A 269 -22.95 -16.09 41.85
N ALA A 270 -23.43 -15.65 40.68
CA ALA A 270 -24.80 -15.13 40.54
C ALA A 270 -25.81 -16.04 39.82
N THR A 271 -25.44 -16.96 38.92
CA THR A 271 -26.42 -17.79 38.18
C THR A 271 -25.82 -19.09 37.65
N ASN A 272 -26.64 -20.15 37.61
CA ASN A 272 -26.34 -21.53 37.15
C ASN A 272 -26.01 -21.67 35.64
N ASN A 273 -25.41 -20.66 35.00
CA ASN A 273 -25.04 -20.73 33.59
C ASN A 273 -23.60 -21.22 33.48
N VAL A 274 -23.44 -22.48 33.08
CA VAL A 274 -22.14 -23.06 32.72
C VAL A 274 -21.58 -22.27 31.53
N ARG A 275 -20.47 -21.54 31.71
CA ARG A 275 -19.76 -20.81 30.65
C ARG A 275 -18.31 -21.26 30.52
N THR A 276 -17.95 -21.96 29.45
CA THR A 276 -16.54 -22.26 29.16
C THR A 276 -15.76 -20.97 28.89
N PHE A 277 -14.53 -20.88 29.40
CA PHE A 277 -13.57 -19.80 29.12
C PHE A 277 -12.51 -20.21 28.11
N LEU A 278 -12.60 -21.43 27.57
CA LEU A 278 -11.69 -21.90 26.54
C LEU A 278 -11.88 -21.08 25.27
N THR A 279 -10.76 -20.63 24.70
CA THR A 279 -10.74 -20.00 23.38
C THR A 279 -11.22 -21.02 22.33
N THR A 280 -11.82 -20.56 21.24
CA THR A 280 -12.17 -21.42 20.11
C THR A 280 -10.95 -22.21 19.64
N GLY A 281 -11.02 -23.55 19.61
CA GLY A 281 -9.89 -24.42 19.28
C GLY A 281 -9.12 -24.96 20.50
N ALA A 282 -9.36 -24.42 21.71
CA ALA A 282 -8.89 -25.03 22.94
C ALA A 282 -9.80 -26.17 23.41
N SER A 283 -9.17 -27.23 23.90
CA SER A 283 -9.81 -28.34 24.60
C SER A 283 -9.11 -28.57 25.93
N SER A 284 -9.86 -29.03 26.92
CA SER A 284 -9.33 -29.39 28.24
C SER A 284 -9.17 -30.90 28.32
N VAL A 285 -7.95 -31.36 28.53
CA VAL A 285 -7.59 -32.78 28.62
C VAL A 285 -7.29 -33.13 30.07
N LYS A 286 -8.00 -34.11 30.61
CA LYS A 286 -7.77 -34.59 31.97
C LYS A 286 -6.57 -35.55 32.02
N GLY A 287 -5.50 -35.13 32.70
CA GLY A 287 -4.31 -35.93 32.99
C GLY A 287 -4.33 -36.61 34.37
N GLU A 288 -3.16 -37.11 34.77
CA GLU A 288 -2.95 -37.74 36.08
C GLU A 288 -3.19 -36.77 37.25
N GLY A 289 -3.58 -37.30 38.41
CA GLY A 289 -3.77 -36.48 39.63
C GLY A 289 -4.92 -35.45 39.59
N ASN A 290 -5.85 -35.57 38.63
CA ASN A 290 -6.87 -34.54 38.30
C ASN A 290 -6.25 -33.20 37.87
N VAL A 291 -5.11 -33.23 37.18
CA VAL A 291 -4.59 -32.05 36.47
C VAL A 291 -5.28 -31.99 35.11
N TYR A 292 -5.84 -30.83 34.76
CA TYR A 292 -6.42 -30.57 33.46
C TYR A 292 -5.46 -29.68 32.68
N THR A 293 -5.03 -30.14 31.51
CA THR A 293 -4.19 -29.34 30.61
C THR A 293 -5.06 -28.78 29.51
N VAL A 294 -4.98 -27.47 29.28
CA VAL A 294 -5.59 -26.87 28.10
C VAL A 294 -4.62 -27.04 26.95
N GLU A 295 -5.07 -27.76 25.93
CA GLU A 295 -4.40 -27.89 24.66
C GLU A 295 -5.15 -27.03 23.66
N HIS A 296 -4.43 -26.30 22.82
CA HIS A 296 -5.01 -25.46 21.80
C HIS A 296 -4.50 -25.92 20.45
N GLU A 297 -5.44 -26.37 19.61
CA GLU A 297 -5.12 -26.80 18.26
C GLU A 297 -4.98 -25.55 17.38
N ALA A 298 -3.74 -25.24 17.02
CA ALA A 298 -3.31 -23.97 16.42
C ALA A 298 -3.92 -23.67 15.04
N TYR A 299 -4.46 -24.68 14.33
CA TYR A 299 -4.91 -24.53 12.95
C TYR A 299 -6.26 -25.20 12.71
N GLY A 300 -7.29 -24.42 12.38
CA GLY A 300 -8.61 -24.95 12.03
C GLY A 300 -8.75 -25.23 10.53
N VAL A 301 -9.45 -26.30 10.18
CA VAL A 301 -9.93 -26.60 8.83
C VAL A 301 -11.44 -26.71 8.87
N THR A 302 -12.11 -25.81 8.16
CA THR A 302 -13.57 -25.79 7.97
C THR A 302 -13.90 -26.34 6.59
N ASP A 303 -14.79 -27.32 6.50
CA ASP A 303 -15.31 -27.78 5.22
C ASP A 303 -16.40 -26.86 4.64
N ALA A 304 -16.92 -27.19 3.45
CA ALA A 304 -17.96 -26.40 2.80
C ALA A 304 -19.30 -26.38 3.55
N ASP A 305 -19.55 -27.35 4.44
CA ASP A 305 -20.77 -27.47 5.24
C ASP A 305 -20.64 -26.77 6.60
N GLY A 306 -19.47 -26.21 6.91
CA GLY A 306 -19.17 -25.49 8.14
C GLY A 306 -18.70 -26.39 9.28
N ALA A 307 -18.37 -27.66 9.02
CA ALA A 307 -17.78 -28.53 10.03
C ALA A 307 -16.31 -28.17 10.24
N ASN A 308 -15.91 -28.00 11.51
CA ASN A 308 -14.56 -27.63 11.91
C ASN A 308 -13.81 -28.84 12.47
N ALA A 309 -12.60 -29.07 11.98
CA ALA A 309 -11.57 -29.88 12.61
C ALA A 309 -10.38 -28.99 12.92
N TYR A 310 -9.64 -29.24 14.01
CA TYR A 310 -8.43 -28.48 14.30
C TYR A 310 -7.23 -29.43 14.37
N TYR A 311 -6.04 -28.86 14.18
CA TYR A 311 -4.79 -29.58 14.02
C TYR A 311 -3.67 -28.88 14.77
N ALA A 312 -2.75 -29.67 15.31
CA ALA A 312 -1.58 -29.17 16.03
C ALA A 312 -0.56 -28.51 15.11
N THR A 313 -0.45 -28.95 13.84
CA THR A 313 0.50 -28.38 12.87
C THR A 313 -0.16 -27.91 11.58
N ILE A 314 0.41 -26.88 10.96
CA ILE A 314 -0.09 -26.38 9.68
C ILE A 314 0.08 -27.41 8.54
N LYS A 315 1.05 -28.32 8.67
CA LYS A 315 1.23 -29.43 7.71
C LYS A 315 0.03 -30.39 7.75
N GLU A 316 -0.40 -30.80 8.94
CA GLU A 316 -1.58 -31.65 9.10
C GLU A 316 -2.86 -30.95 8.63
N ALA A 317 -3.02 -29.67 8.96
CA ALA A 317 -4.14 -28.87 8.47
C ALA A 317 -4.16 -28.78 6.94
N ALA A 318 -2.99 -28.56 6.30
CA ALA A 318 -2.89 -28.54 4.84
C ALA A 318 -3.18 -29.92 4.21
N GLU A 319 -2.70 -31.01 4.80
CA GLU A 319 -3.02 -32.37 4.37
C GLU A 319 -4.52 -32.69 4.48
N ALA A 320 -5.17 -32.21 5.53
CA ALA A 320 -6.62 -32.34 5.70
C ALA A 320 -7.39 -31.48 4.68
N ALA A 321 -7.02 -30.21 4.51
CA ALA A 321 -7.61 -29.32 3.52
C ALA A 321 -7.49 -29.89 2.09
N ASN A 322 -6.39 -30.57 1.76
CA ASN A 322 -6.22 -31.22 0.46
C ASN A 322 -7.17 -32.41 0.19
N LYS A 323 -7.92 -32.88 1.19
CA LYS A 323 -8.94 -33.94 1.04
C LYS A 323 -10.34 -33.35 0.82
N ILE A 324 -10.50 -32.05 0.98
CA ILE A 324 -11.79 -31.34 0.97
C ILE A 324 -11.76 -30.31 -0.16
N ASP A 325 -12.79 -30.25 -0.98
CA ASP A 325 -12.89 -29.18 -1.98
C ASP A 325 -13.43 -27.91 -1.32
N ASN A 326 -12.78 -26.78 -1.59
CA ASN A 326 -13.16 -25.47 -1.06
C ASN A 326 -13.12 -25.36 0.49
N ALA A 327 -12.10 -25.96 1.11
CA ALA A 327 -11.88 -25.85 2.56
C ALA A 327 -11.42 -24.44 2.97
N THR A 328 -11.64 -24.08 4.23
CA THR A 328 -11.03 -22.89 4.86
C THR A 328 -10.03 -23.31 5.92
N VAL A 329 -8.77 -22.90 5.79
CA VAL A 329 -7.73 -23.04 6.82
C VAL A 329 -7.62 -21.74 7.60
N THR A 330 -7.80 -21.80 8.93
CA THR A 330 -7.67 -20.64 9.83
C THR A 330 -6.46 -20.83 10.74
N LEU A 331 -5.53 -19.88 10.71
CA LEU A 331 -4.38 -19.81 11.61
C LEU A 331 -4.79 -19.12 12.91
N TYR A 332 -4.78 -19.83 14.03
CA TYR A 332 -5.03 -19.26 15.36
C TYR A 332 -3.75 -18.86 16.08
N GLU A 333 -2.62 -19.46 15.71
CA GLU A 333 -1.30 -19.16 16.28
C GLU A 333 -0.27 -18.91 15.18
N SER A 334 0.79 -18.19 15.56
CA SER A 334 1.90 -17.89 14.65
C SER A 334 2.68 -19.14 14.27
N VAL A 335 3.00 -19.27 12.99
CA VAL A 335 3.85 -20.33 12.45
C VAL A 335 5.30 -19.88 12.47
N THR A 336 6.13 -20.52 13.29
CA THR A 336 7.55 -20.16 13.48
C THR A 336 8.52 -21.29 13.13
N ASP A 337 8.02 -22.46 12.73
CA ASP A 337 8.84 -23.65 12.43
C ASP A 337 9.24 -23.74 10.94
N HIS A 338 9.07 -22.65 10.19
CA HIS A 338 9.50 -22.52 8.79
C HIS A 338 8.99 -23.64 7.86
N PRO A 339 7.70 -24.03 7.92
CA PRO A 339 7.22 -25.19 7.18
C PRO A 339 7.04 -24.85 5.69
N SER A 340 7.09 -25.88 4.84
CA SER A 340 6.61 -25.80 3.46
C SER A 340 5.32 -26.60 3.33
N VAL A 341 4.23 -25.93 2.95
CA VAL A 341 2.92 -26.53 2.72
C VAL A 341 2.41 -26.24 1.31
N SER A 342 1.63 -27.15 0.74
CA SER A 342 1.06 -26.97 -0.59
C SER A 342 -0.41 -27.35 -0.64
N PHE A 343 -1.18 -26.60 -1.43
CA PHE A 343 -2.61 -26.78 -1.64
C PHE A 343 -2.88 -27.16 -3.09
N THR A 344 -3.42 -28.36 -3.27
CA THR A 344 -3.79 -29.00 -4.54
C THR A 344 -5.29 -29.01 -4.79
N LYS A 345 -6.08 -28.63 -3.77
CA LYS A 345 -7.51 -28.35 -3.83
C LYS A 345 -7.78 -26.87 -3.57
N LYS A 346 -8.92 -26.37 -4.04
CA LYS A 346 -9.35 -24.99 -3.78
C LYS A 346 -9.42 -24.78 -2.27
N VAL A 347 -8.79 -23.73 -1.78
CA VAL A 347 -8.71 -23.44 -0.35
C VAL A 347 -8.82 -21.94 -0.10
N THR A 348 -9.40 -21.56 1.03
CA THR A 348 -9.24 -20.23 1.62
C THR A 348 -8.31 -20.33 2.82
N VAL A 349 -7.23 -19.56 2.87
CA VAL A 349 -6.35 -19.46 4.04
C VAL A 349 -6.53 -18.09 4.69
N THR A 350 -6.71 -18.05 6.00
CA THR A 350 -6.87 -16.82 6.76
C THR A 350 -6.28 -16.92 8.16
N ALA A 351 -6.07 -15.80 8.83
CA ALA A 351 -5.64 -15.76 10.22
C ALA A 351 -6.79 -15.27 11.12
N ALA A 352 -6.83 -15.78 12.34
CA ALA A 352 -7.85 -15.41 13.34
C ALA A 352 -7.67 -13.97 13.86
N SER A 353 -6.45 -13.44 13.79
CA SER A 353 -6.14 -12.05 14.13
C SER A 353 -4.94 -11.53 13.33
N SER A 354 -4.75 -10.21 13.33
CA SER A 354 -3.61 -9.55 12.67
C SER A 354 -2.26 -9.87 13.32
N ASP A 355 -2.24 -10.35 14.56
CA ASP A 355 -1.01 -10.64 15.32
C ASP A 355 -0.45 -12.03 15.00
N VAL A 356 -1.22 -12.87 14.29
CA VAL A 356 -0.81 -14.21 13.86
C VAL A 356 0.06 -14.10 12.62
N THR A 357 1.32 -14.50 12.77
CA THR A 357 2.31 -14.46 11.69
C THR A 357 2.50 -15.83 11.04
N PHE A 358 2.89 -15.85 9.78
CA PHE A 358 3.27 -17.06 9.08
C PHE A 358 4.71 -16.93 8.56
N ASN A 359 5.64 -17.61 9.23
CA ASN A 359 7.00 -17.78 8.76
C ASN A 359 7.17 -19.17 8.14
N GLY A 360 7.18 -19.24 6.81
CA GLY A 360 7.12 -20.48 6.03
C GLY A 360 6.87 -20.24 4.55
N VAL A 361 6.70 -21.32 3.79
CA VAL A 361 6.25 -21.31 2.37
C VAL A 361 4.86 -21.92 2.24
N MET A 362 3.91 -21.17 1.68
CA MET A 362 2.62 -21.68 1.18
C MET A 362 2.59 -21.72 -0.34
N ARG A 363 2.35 -22.89 -0.92
CA ARG A 363 2.24 -23.07 -2.37
C ARG A 363 0.80 -23.38 -2.80
N PHE A 364 0.24 -22.58 -3.70
CA PHE A 364 -1.10 -22.76 -4.29
C PHE A 364 -0.96 -23.31 -5.71
N ASN A 365 -1.35 -24.58 -5.88
CA ASN A 365 -1.43 -25.25 -7.18
C ASN A 365 -2.88 -25.34 -7.69
N ALA A 366 -3.86 -24.97 -6.86
CA ALA A 366 -5.28 -25.01 -7.18
C ALA A 366 -5.82 -23.62 -7.54
N SER A 367 -6.57 -23.56 -8.63
CA SER A 367 -7.32 -22.37 -9.07
C SER A 367 -8.33 -21.91 -8.01
N GLU A 368 -8.68 -20.62 -8.07
CA GLU A 368 -9.69 -19.98 -7.22
C GLU A 368 -9.40 -20.04 -5.71
N SER A 369 -8.16 -20.36 -5.33
CA SER A 369 -7.73 -20.30 -3.93
C SER A 369 -7.62 -18.85 -3.47
N VAL A 370 -7.86 -18.62 -2.18
CA VAL A 370 -7.85 -17.29 -1.55
C VAL A 370 -6.90 -17.31 -0.37
N VAL A 371 -6.11 -16.26 -0.21
CA VAL A 371 -5.33 -16.00 1.00
C VAL A 371 -5.64 -14.60 1.48
N LYS A 372 -6.11 -14.47 2.72
CA LYS A 372 -6.50 -13.17 3.27
C LYS A 372 -6.22 -12.97 4.74
N GLY A 373 -5.80 -11.76 5.10
CA GLY A 373 -5.60 -11.37 6.50
C GLY A 373 -4.41 -12.05 7.18
N VAL A 374 -3.46 -12.60 6.43
CA VAL A 374 -2.28 -13.28 7.00
C VAL A 374 -1.08 -12.33 7.02
N HIS A 375 -0.31 -12.31 8.11
CA HIS A 375 0.97 -11.61 8.19
C HIS A 375 2.13 -12.56 7.89
N PHE A 376 2.62 -12.55 6.66
CA PHE A 376 3.77 -13.33 6.22
C PHE A 376 5.08 -12.65 6.60
N VAL A 377 6.05 -13.43 7.10
CA VAL A 377 7.37 -12.92 7.51
C VAL A 377 8.46 -13.73 6.80
N LEU A 378 9.49 -13.02 6.30
CA LEU A 378 10.81 -13.57 5.95
C LEU A 378 11.86 -12.79 6.74
N ASP A 379 12.72 -13.49 7.46
CA ASP A 379 13.81 -12.92 8.24
C ASP A 379 15.14 -13.68 8.14
N GLY A 380 16.13 -13.25 8.91
CA GLY A 380 17.48 -13.80 8.85
C GLY A 380 17.60 -15.25 9.35
N GLU A 381 16.59 -15.77 10.05
CA GLU A 381 16.58 -17.17 10.53
C GLU A 381 16.13 -18.14 9.42
N ASP A 382 15.46 -17.64 8.38
CA ASP A 382 15.01 -18.41 7.21
C ASP A 382 16.14 -18.93 6.31
N LEU A 383 17.36 -18.42 6.50
CA LEU A 383 18.52 -18.70 5.66
C LEU A 383 19.56 -19.53 6.41
N THR A 384 19.99 -20.64 5.81
CA THR A 384 21.13 -21.41 6.32
C THR A 384 22.37 -21.16 5.45
N PHE A 385 23.51 -20.97 6.13
CA PHE A 385 24.80 -20.68 5.50
C PHE A 385 25.84 -21.72 5.92
N ASP A 386 26.81 -22.01 5.07
CA ASP A 386 28.02 -22.74 5.45
C ASP A 386 28.99 -21.86 6.25
N ASP A 387 30.07 -22.47 6.76
CA ASP A 387 31.12 -21.79 7.52
C ASP A 387 31.85 -20.68 6.75
N LYS A 388 31.63 -20.58 5.43
CA LYS A 388 32.18 -19.54 4.56
C LYS A 388 31.17 -18.44 4.25
N GLY A 389 29.97 -18.50 4.82
CA GLY A 389 28.90 -17.54 4.61
C GLY A 389 28.14 -17.74 3.30
N LYS A 390 28.32 -18.87 2.60
CA LYS A 390 27.58 -19.21 1.39
C LYS A 390 26.30 -19.96 1.76
N LYS A 391 25.17 -19.59 1.14
CA LYS A 391 23.88 -20.27 1.37
C LYS A 391 23.95 -21.77 1.06
N THR A 392 23.42 -22.61 1.94
CA THR A 392 23.35 -24.08 1.77
C THR A 392 21.93 -24.61 1.63
N ALA A 393 20.94 -23.98 2.27
CA ALA A 393 19.49 -24.20 2.11
C ALA A 393 18.73 -22.98 2.67
N GLY A 394 17.40 -22.96 2.61
CA GLY A 394 16.60 -21.93 3.30
C GLY A 394 15.44 -21.38 2.49
N LEU A 395 14.39 -20.95 3.21
CA LEU A 395 13.17 -20.38 2.66
C LEU A 395 13.50 -19.05 1.98
N VAL A 396 12.94 -18.88 0.79
CA VAL A 396 13.17 -17.68 -0.05
C VAL A 396 11.89 -17.06 -0.55
N GLN A 397 10.74 -17.70 -0.28
CA GLN A 397 9.43 -17.17 -0.62
C GLN A 397 8.41 -17.39 0.51
N ASN A 398 7.43 -16.49 0.65
CA ASN A 398 6.27 -16.77 1.51
C ASN A 398 5.16 -17.49 0.75
N VAL A 399 4.70 -16.90 -0.36
CA VAL A 399 3.58 -17.41 -1.14
C VAL A 399 4.03 -17.73 -2.56
N ILE A 400 3.75 -18.94 -3.02
CA ILE A 400 4.01 -19.38 -4.38
C ILE A 400 2.70 -19.75 -5.05
N VAL A 401 2.39 -19.16 -6.20
CA VAL A 401 1.29 -19.62 -7.07
C VAL A 401 1.90 -20.25 -8.31
N SER A 402 1.50 -21.48 -8.62
CA SER A 402 2.16 -22.28 -9.66
C SER A 402 1.17 -23.22 -10.35
N ASN A 403 1.71 -24.12 -11.18
CA ASN A 403 0.98 -25.23 -11.81
C ASN A 403 -0.27 -24.80 -12.58
N LYS A 404 -0.18 -23.68 -13.33
CA LYS A 404 -1.28 -23.12 -14.12
C LYS A 404 -2.54 -22.81 -13.31
N ALA A 405 -2.41 -22.56 -12.01
CA ALA A 405 -3.51 -22.10 -11.19
C ALA A 405 -4.10 -20.80 -11.79
N ASN A 406 -5.43 -20.74 -11.82
CA ASN A 406 -6.18 -19.64 -12.41
C ASN A 406 -7.00 -18.92 -11.31
N LYS A 407 -7.06 -17.59 -11.32
CA LYS A 407 -7.92 -16.80 -10.40
C LYS A 407 -7.59 -16.98 -8.91
N VAL A 408 -6.31 -17.13 -8.55
CA VAL A 408 -5.90 -17.08 -7.15
C VAL A 408 -5.97 -15.63 -6.64
N LEU A 409 -6.52 -15.42 -5.45
CA LEU A 409 -6.67 -14.11 -4.83
C LEU A 409 -5.78 -14.00 -3.58
N LEU A 410 -4.88 -13.03 -3.55
CA LEU A 410 -4.08 -12.64 -2.40
C LEU A 410 -4.56 -11.24 -1.96
N ALA A 411 -5.38 -11.18 -0.91
CA ALA A 411 -6.02 -9.93 -0.50
C ALA A 411 -5.84 -9.61 0.99
N ASP A 412 -5.66 -8.34 1.36
CA ASP A 412 -5.65 -7.88 2.75
C ASP A 412 -4.57 -8.57 3.62
N ASN A 413 -3.44 -8.98 3.04
CA ASN A 413 -2.33 -9.60 3.76
C ASN A 413 -1.24 -8.57 4.09
N THR A 414 -0.41 -8.88 5.09
CA THR A 414 0.85 -8.18 5.33
C THR A 414 2.00 -9.08 4.92
N PHE A 415 2.92 -8.58 4.12
CA PHE A 415 4.13 -9.27 3.71
C PHE A 415 5.34 -8.48 4.21
N GLU A 416 6.13 -9.07 5.09
CA GLU A 416 7.29 -8.44 5.69
C GLU A 416 8.56 -9.22 5.33
N ILE A 417 9.47 -8.56 4.64
CA ILE A 417 10.86 -9.02 4.47
C ILE A 417 11.72 -8.16 5.40
N LYS A 418 12.26 -8.74 6.46
CA LYS A 418 13.17 -8.01 7.38
C LYS A 418 14.50 -7.73 6.68
N SER A 419 15.12 -6.60 7.01
CA SER A 419 16.47 -6.27 6.53
C SER A 419 17.51 -7.27 7.06
N MET A 420 18.43 -7.72 6.22
CA MET A 420 19.38 -8.79 6.54
C MET A 420 20.84 -8.40 6.30
N THR A 421 21.70 -8.71 7.27
CA THR A 421 23.13 -8.34 7.28
C THR A 421 24.08 -9.53 7.17
N LYS A 422 23.59 -10.77 7.23
CA LYS A 422 24.41 -11.99 7.32
C LYS A 422 24.46 -12.79 6.02
N GLY A 423 25.67 -13.20 5.62
CA GLY A 423 25.95 -14.14 4.54
C GLY A 423 25.96 -13.54 3.13
N GLU A 424 26.67 -14.20 2.21
CA GLU A 424 26.53 -13.95 0.78
C GLU A 424 25.17 -14.50 0.34
N VAL A 425 24.13 -13.67 0.46
CA VAL A 425 22.79 -14.03 -0.02
C VAL A 425 22.81 -13.92 -1.55
N ASP A 426 23.08 -15.02 -2.23
CA ASP A 426 23.10 -15.11 -3.70
C ASP A 426 21.69 -15.29 -4.30
N PHE A 427 20.64 -15.24 -3.48
CA PHE A 427 19.25 -15.51 -3.90
C PHE A 427 18.27 -14.40 -3.52
N GLN A 428 17.29 -14.16 -4.39
CA GLN A 428 16.31 -13.08 -4.29
C GLN A 428 15.15 -13.51 -3.38
N LEU A 429 15.06 -12.94 -2.17
CA LEU A 429 13.88 -13.13 -1.31
C LEU A 429 12.65 -12.56 -2.00
N SER A 430 11.52 -13.27 -1.99
CA SER A 430 10.28 -12.83 -2.63
C SER A 430 9.06 -13.07 -1.75
N SER A 431 8.26 -12.06 -1.40
CA SER A 431 7.04 -12.32 -0.62
C SER A 431 6.04 -13.16 -1.41
N VAL A 432 5.76 -12.76 -2.66
CA VAL A 432 4.89 -13.48 -3.60
C VAL A 432 5.69 -13.89 -4.83
N TRP A 433 5.54 -15.15 -5.24
CA TRP A 433 6.20 -15.72 -6.42
C TRP A 433 5.19 -16.40 -7.34
N LEU A 434 5.09 -15.92 -8.58
CA LEU A 434 4.23 -16.48 -9.63
C LEU A 434 5.10 -17.19 -10.66
N GLU A 435 4.73 -18.42 -11.04
CA GLU A 435 5.50 -19.22 -12.01
C GLU A 435 4.62 -20.21 -12.79
N ASN A 436 5.20 -20.82 -13.82
CA ASN A 436 4.64 -21.99 -14.50
C ASN A 436 3.20 -21.81 -15.02
N GLY A 437 2.96 -20.69 -15.72
CA GLY A 437 1.75 -20.47 -16.50
C GLY A 437 0.49 -20.14 -15.71
N VAL A 438 0.63 -19.54 -14.52
CA VAL A 438 -0.51 -19.06 -13.74
C VAL A 438 -1.25 -17.94 -14.46
N THR A 439 -2.57 -17.87 -14.27
CA THR A 439 -3.40 -16.88 -14.96
C THR A 439 -4.38 -16.18 -14.02
N ASN A 440 -4.72 -14.93 -14.34
CA ASN A 440 -5.73 -14.13 -13.64
C ASN A 440 -5.53 -14.04 -12.12
N THR A 441 -4.28 -14.09 -11.63
CA THR A 441 -3.99 -13.94 -10.20
C THR A 441 -4.22 -12.48 -9.80
N THR A 442 -4.92 -12.26 -8.70
CA THR A 442 -5.19 -10.92 -8.15
C THR A 442 -4.44 -10.74 -6.84
N ILE A 443 -3.64 -9.68 -6.74
CA ILE A 443 -2.86 -9.31 -5.56
C ILE A 443 -3.31 -7.91 -5.16
N GLN A 444 -4.19 -7.80 -4.17
CA GLN A 444 -4.83 -6.53 -3.85
C GLN A 444 -4.89 -6.18 -2.37
N ASN A 445 -4.91 -4.88 -2.04
CA ASN A 445 -5.06 -4.39 -0.65
C ASN A 445 -4.03 -4.97 0.34
N ASN A 446 -2.87 -5.42 -0.14
CA ASN A 446 -1.84 -5.96 0.75
C ASN A 446 -0.90 -4.84 1.21
N THR A 447 -0.30 -5.03 2.38
CA THR A 447 0.80 -4.21 2.87
C THR A 447 2.12 -4.95 2.66
N PHE A 448 3.07 -4.34 1.95
CA PHE A 448 4.42 -4.86 1.76
C PHE A 448 5.42 -4.01 2.55
N ILE A 449 6.17 -4.63 3.45
CA ILE A 449 7.28 -4.05 4.18
C ILE A 449 8.55 -4.72 3.67
N ILE A 450 9.35 -4.01 2.87
CA ILE A 450 10.44 -4.62 2.09
C ILE A 450 11.80 -4.08 2.53
N GLY A 451 12.43 -4.76 3.48
CA GLY A 451 13.81 -4.51 3.89
C GLY A 451 14.82 -4.89 2.80
N ARG A 452 16.10 -4.53 3.03
CA ARG A 452 17.20 -4.80 2.08
C ARG A 452 18.05 -5.99 2.52
N THR A 453 18.63 -6.68 1.54
CA THR A 453 19.59 -7.76 1.78
C THR A 453 21.01 -7.32 1.38
N HIS A 454 22.05 -7.95 1.92
CA HIS A 454 23.43 -7.48 1.76
C HIS A 454 23.93 -7.52 0.29
N ASN A 455 23.64 -8.59 -0.48
CA ASN A 455 24.23 -8.85 -1.81
C ASN A 455 23.23 -9.06 -2.96
N ASN A 456 21.93 -9.25 -2.69
CA ASN A 456 20.90 -9.42 -3.72
C ASN A 456 19.64 -8.61 -3.38
N SER A 457 18.66 -8.58 -4.27
CA SER A 457 17.44 -7.80 -4.05
C SER A 457 16.42 -8.58 -3.22
N ALA A 458 15.65 -7.88 -2.39
CA ALA A 458 14.40 -8.37 -1.82
C ALA A 458 13.25 -7.88 -2.69
N VAL A 459 12.27 -8.74 -2.96
CA VAL A 459 11.17 -8.48 -3.89
C VAL A 459 9.84 -8.69 -3.21
N GLY A 460 8.91 -7.76 -3.32
CA GLY A 460 7.53 -7.96 -2.86
C GLY A 460 6.83 -9.01 -3.72
N ILE A 461 6.78 -8.77 -5.05
CA ILE A 461 6.08 -9.62 -6.01
C ILE A 461 7.03 -9.97 -7.16
N ASN A 462 7.25 -11.26 -7.39
CA ASN A 462 8.13 -11.77 -8.43
C ASN A 462 7.36 -12.64 -9.44
N LEU A 463 7.28 -12.21 -10.69
CA LEU A 463 6.66 -12.93 -11.80
C LEU A 463 7.76 -13.57 -12.64
N VAL A 464 7.90 -14.89 -12.52
CA VAL A 464 8.93 -15.67 -13.20
C VAL A 464 8.29 -16.45 -14.33
N GLY A 465 8.24 -15.79 -15.48
CA GLY A 465 7.71 -16.33 -16.72
C GLY A 465 8.59 -17.43 -17.31
N GLY A 466 8.22 -17.85 -18.52
CA GLY A 466 9.00 -18.76 -19.34
C GLY A 466 8.13 -19.33 -20.46
N LYS A 467 8.39 -20.57 -20.85
CA LYS A 467 7.62 -21.26 -21.90
C LYS A 467 6.11 -21.29 -21.62
N ASN A 468 5.72 -21.43 -20.35
CA ASN A 468 4.34 -21.31 -19.91
C ASN A 468 4.15 -19.88 -19.40
N ALA A 469 3.61 -19.00 -20.25
CA ALA A 469 3.45 -17.59 -19.95
C ALA A 469 2.50 -17.35 -18.77
N ILE A 470 2.88 -16.44 -17.87
CA ILE A 470 1.99 -15.88 -16.84
C ILE A 470 1.10 -14.86 -17.52
N ASP A 471 -0.22 -14.91 -17.30
CA ASP A 471 -1.16 -14.06 -18.04
C ASP A 471 -2.25 -13.42 -17.16
N GLY A 472 -2.54 -12.14 -17.39
CA GLY A 472 -3.70 -11.46 -16.79
C GLY A 472 -3.60 -11.19 -15.29
N THR A 473 -2.38 -11.11 -14.74
CA THR A 473 -2.18 -10.78 -13.33
C THR A 473 -2.60 -9.33 -13.03
N LEU A 474 -3.36 -9.13 -11.96
CA LEU A 474 -3.75 -7.83 -11.43
C LEU A 474 -3.05 -7.57 -10.09
N VAL A 475 -2.35 -6.45 -9.98
CA VAL A 475 -1.69 -5.97 -8.75
C VAL A 475 -2.27 -4.61 -8.40
N ASP A 476 -3.23 -4.56 -7.46
CA ASP A 476 -4.06 -3.38 -7.25
C ASP A 476 -4.09 -2.89 -5.79
N SER A 477 -4.07 -1.57 -5.57
CA SER A 477 -4.36 -0.98 -4.26
C SER A 477 -3.47 -1.48 -3.10
N ASN A 478 -2.22 -1.87 -3.39
CA ASN A 478 -1.27 -2.30 -2.36
C ASN A 478 -0.51 -1.10 -1.78
N THR A 479 -0.14 -1.19 -0.50
CA THR A 479 0.71 -0.20 0.19
C THR A 479 2.11 -0.79 0.40
N ILE A 480 3.14 -0.05 0.02
CA ILE A 480 4.53 -0.49 0.09
C ILE A 480 5.35 0.49 0.92
N THR A 481 6.01 -0.04 1.94
CA THR A 481 6.96 0.72 2.78
C THR A 481 8.33 0.08 2.69
N VAL A 482 9.34 0.89 2.40
CA VAL A 482 10.74 0.50 2.48
C VAL A 482 11.30 1.05 3.80
N PRO A 483 11.68 0.19 4.78
CA PRO A 483 12.29 0.67 6.01
C PRO A 483 13.74 1.14 5.76
N GLN A 484 14.28 1.88 6.73
CA GLN A 484 15.71 2.22 6.74
C GLN A 484 16.58 0.96 6.74
N ASP A 485 17.76 1.07 6.15
CA ASP A 485 18.73 -0.01 6.15
C ASP A 485 19.15 -0.36 7.58
N ALA A 486 19.29 -1.66 7.85
CA ALA A 486 19.96 -2.12 9.05
C ALA A 486 21.47 -1.85 8.94
N ASP A 487 22.13 -1.62 10.08
CA ASP A 487 23.57 -1.39 10.14
C ASP A 487 24.36 -2.49 9.41
N GLY A 488 25.15 -2.12 8.41
CA GLY A 488 26.02 -3.03 7.66
C GLY A 488 25.45 -3.60 6.35
N VAL A 489 24.23 -3.23 5.94
CA VAL A 489 23.72 -3.51 4.58
C VAL A 489 24.51 -2.66 3.55
N LYS A 490 25.03 -3.29 2.47
CA LYS A 490 25.94 -2.61 1.54
C LYS A 490 25.42 -2.44 0.10
N SER A 491 24.79 -3.44 -0.53
CA SER A 491 24.57 -3.39 -1.99
C SER A 491 23.26 -3.94 -2.56
N GLY A 492 22.47 -4.75 -1.84
CA GLY A 492 21.17 -5.24 -2.34
C GLY A 492 20.11 -4.15 -2.49
N ASN A 493 18.97 -4.41 -3.13
CA ASN A 493 17.89 -3.43 -3.35
C ASN A 493 16.55 -3.94 -2.80
N SER A 494 15.65 -3.02 -2.39
CA SER A 494 14.24 -3.35 -2.16
C SER A 494 13.45 -3.13 -3.45
N MET A 495 12.65 -4.09 -3.88
CA MET A 495 11.87 -3.98 -5.12
C MET A 495 10.42 -4.35 -4.85
N PHE A 496 9.46 -3.51 -5.24
CA PHE A 496 8.05 -3.86 -5.08
C PHE A 496 7.66 -4.99 -6.03
N LEU A 497 7.83 -4.79 -7.34
CA LEU A 497 7.45 -5.78 -8.35
C LEU A 497 8.58 -6.01 -9.35
N VAL A 498 8.85 -7.29 -9.64
CA VAL A 498 9.72 -7.71 -10.73
C VAL A 498 8.95 -8.68 -11.62
N ALA A 499 8.83 -8.39 -12.90
CA ALA A 499 8.28 -9.29 -13.90
C ALA A 499 9.32 -9.62 -14.96
N ASN A 500 9.63 -10.90 -15.11
CA ASN A 500 10.62 -11.36 -16.07
C ASN A 500 10.07 -12.51 -16.91
N GLY A 501 9.92 -12.31 -18.21
CA GLY A 501 9.40 -13.31 -19.14
C GLY A 501 10.34 -14.50 -19.36
N ASN A 502 11.66 -14.29 -19.30
CA ASN A 502 12.66 -15.37 -19.42
C ASN A 502 12.50 -16.26 -20.66
N THR A 503 12.02 -15.73 -21.79
CA THR A 503 11.95 -16.48 -23.05
C THR A 503 13.13 -16.13 -23.97
N PRO A 504 13.72 -17.12 -24.68
CA PRO A 504 14.83 -16.89 -25.59
C PRO A 504 14.39 -16.53 -27.03
N GLU A 505 13.08 -16.55 -27.30
CA GLU A 505 12.48 -16.40 -28.64
C GLU A 505 11.96 -14.98 -28.83
N THR A 506 12.21 -14.38 -30.00
CA THR A 506 11.64 -13.07 -30.36
C THR A 506 10.12 -13.18 -30.49
N ASP A 507 9.39 -12.16 -30.00
CA ASP A 507 7.92 -12.05 -30.04
C ASP A 507 7.15 -13.14 -29.25
N VAL A 508 7.86 -13.90 -28.42
CA VAL A 508 7.28 -14.75 -27.39
C VAL A 508 7.55 -14.07 -26.06
N TYR A 509 6.53 -13.97 -25.21
CA TYR A 509 6.65 -13.27 -23.93
C TYR A 509 6.25 -14.21 -22.80
N GLY A 510 7.09 -14.32 -21.77
CA GLY A 510 6.79 -15.17 -20.62
C GLY A 510 5.86 -14.54 -19.59
N VAL A 511 5.57 -13.24 -19.72
CA VAL A 511 4.55 -12.53 -18.94
C VAL A 511 3.70 -11.68 -19.89
N THR A 512 2.38 -11.82 -19.80
CA THR A 512 1.42 -11.11 -20.64
C THR A 512 0.29 -10.46 -19.83
N ASN A 513 -0.26 -9.35 -20.33
CA ASN A 513 -1.46 -8.68 -19.79
C ASN A 513 -1.37 -8.35 -18.28
N LEU A 514 -0.20 -7.91 -17.82
CA LEU A 514 0.04 -7.52 -16.43
C LEU A 514 -0.58 -6.14 -16.16
N THR A 515 -1.49 -6.04 -15.20
CA THR A 515 -2.02 -4.75 -14.74
C THR A 515 -1.51 -4.46 -13.33
N VAL A 516 -0.92 -3.28 -13.14
CA VAL A 516 -0.42 -2.78 -11.86
C VAL A 516 -1.08 -1.43 -11.62
N SER A 517 -1.99 -1.34 -10.66
CA SER A 517 -2.83 -0.15 -10.47
C SER A 517 -3.00 0.30 -9.02
N ASN A 518 -3.20 1.60 -8.81
CA ASN A 518 -3.56 2.18 -7.51
C ASN A 518 -2.59 1.86 -6.35
N ASN A 519 -1.35 1.45 -6.64
CA ASN A 519 -0.39 1.08 -5.60
C ASN A 519 0.34 2.33 -5.08
N THR A 520 0.61 2.38 -3.77
CA THR A 520 1.36 3.48 -3.15
C THR A 520 2.65 2.96 -2.54
N MET A 521 3.78 3.57 -2.87
CA MET A 521 5.10 3.23 -2.34
C MET A 521 5.81 4.45 -1.77
N ASP A 522 6.30 4.33 -0.54
CA ASP A 522 7.32 5.23 0.02
C ASP A 522 8.68 4.50 0.09
N GLY A 523 9.56 4.90 -0.83
CA GLY A 523 10.91 4.40 -0.97
C GLY A 523 11.99 5.30 -0.38
N THR A 524 11.62 6.41 0.27
CA THR A 524 12.57 7.47 0.70
C THR A 524 13.68 6.99 1.64
N ALA A 525 13.44 5.90 2.38
CA ALA A 525 14.35 5.45 3.41
C ALA A 525 15.60 4.73 2.85
N ALA A 526 15.50 4.06 1.70
CA ALA A 526 16.60 3.26 1.17
C ALA A 526 16.49 3.04 -0.35
N LYS A 527 17.56 2.57 -0.98
CA LYS A 527 17.59 2.35 -2.43
C LYS A 527 16.55 1.30 -2.83
N SER A 528 15.54 1.75 -3.57
CA SER A 528 14.35 0.95 -3.87
C SER A 528 13.83 1.10 -5.30
N TYR A 529 13.08 0.10 -5.78
CA TYR A 529 12.50 0.07 -7.12
C TYR A 529 10.99 -0.19 -7.04
N GLY A 530 10.20 0.54 -7.82
CA GLY A 530 8.76 0.31 -7.96
C GLY A 530 8.48 -0.95 -8.79
N VAL A 531 8.39 -0.79 -10.10
CA VAL A 531 8.12 -1.89 -11.04
C VAL A 531 9.33 -2.12 -11.95
N SER A 532 9.81 -3.36 -12.02
CA SER A 532 10.90 -3.75 -12.93
C SER A 532 10.43 -4.81 -13.92
N ILE A 533 10.64 -4.60 -15.22
CA ILE A 533 10.16 -5.51 -16.28
C ILE A 533 11.25 -5.94 -17.26
N GLY A 534 11.18 -7.19 -17.72
CA GLY A 534 11.94 -7.71 -18.85
C GLY A 534 11.12 -8.78 -19.56
N ASP A 535 11.10 -8.81 -20.90
CA ASP A 535 10.32 -9.79 -21.67
C ASP A 535 8.82 -9.85 -21.28
N VAL A 536 8.17 -8.69 -21.17
CA VAL A 536 6.74 -8.54 -20.84
C VAL A 536 5.96 -7.97 -22.03
N ASN A 537 4.76 -8.49 -22.29
CA ASN A 537 3.85 -7.88 -23.27
C ASN A 537 2.52 -7.45 -22.63
N GLY A 538 2.05 -6.23 -22.90
CA GLY A 538 0.76 -5.76 -22.39
C GLY A 538 0.80 -5.32 -20.93
N LEU A 539 1.90 -4.69 -20.47
CA LEU A 539 1.93 -4.06 -19.15
C LEU A 539 1.00 -2.84 -19.13
N LYS A 540 0.12 -2.75 -18.14
CA LYS A 540 -0.67 -1.57 -17.82
C LYS A 540 -0.30 -1.06 -16.44
N LEU A 541 0.37 0.07 -16.35
CA LEU A 541 0.68 0.73 -15.08
C LEU A 541 -0.29 1.91 -14.92
N ASN A 542 -1.25 1.83 -14.00
CA ASN A 542 -2.32 2.83 -13.88
C ASN A 542 -2.40 3.44 -12.47
N ASP A 543 -2.40 4.76 -12.33
CA ASP A 543 -2.74 5.45 -11.07
C ASP A 543 -1.87 5.05 -9.85
N ASN A 544 -0.62 4.64 -10.07
CA ASN A 544 0.30 4.31 -8.99
C ASN A 544 1.04 5.55 -8.49
N SER A 545 1.38 5.59 -7.20
CA SER A 545 2.15 6.66 -6.57
C SER A 545 3.45 6.12 -5.99
N PHE A 546 4.58 6.38 -6.64
CA PHE A 546 5.91 5.95 -6.18
C PHE A 546 6.76 7.15 -5.79
N LYS A 547 7.03 7.26 -4.48
CA LYS A 547 7.78 8.36 -3.88
C LYS A 547 9.15 7.90 -3.38
N GLY A 548 10.19 8.70 -3.60
CA GLY A 548 11.51 8.49 -2.99
C GLY A 548 12.26 7.26 -3.47
N THR A 549 11.80 6.62 -4.56
CA THR A 549 12.42 5.41 -5.09
C THR A 549 13.70 5.74 -5.87
N TYR A 550 14.57 4.76 -6.08
CA TYR A 550 15.62 4.91 -7.09
C TYR A 550 15.00 5.01 -8.48
N MET A 551 14.15 4.05 -8.85
CA MET A 551 13.36 4.10 -10.08
C MET A 551 11.95 3.58 -9.82
N GLY A 552 10.94 4.35 -10.22
CA GLY A 552 9.55 3.90 -10.14
C GLY A 552 9.18 2.85 -11.20
N LEU A 553 9.81 2.92 -12.38
CA LEU A 553 9.70 1.92 -13.44
C LEU A 553 11.09 1.69 -14.05
N SER A 554 11.53 0.43 -14.11
CA SER A 554 12.87 0.05 -14.57
C SER A 554 12.86 -1.17 -15.50
N TYR A 555 13.96 -1.34 -16.24
CA TYR A 555 14.22 -2.56 -16.99
C TYR A 555 14.92 -3.60 -16.10
N SER A 556 14.44 -4.84 -16.12
CA SER A 556 15.06 -5.98 -15.46
C SER A 556 16.15 -6.55 -16.36
N THR A 557 17.39 -6.54 -15.87
CA THR A 557 18.53 -7.20 -16.55
C THR A 557 18.71 -8.64 -16.10
N TRP A 558 17.73 -9.21 -15.40
CA TRP A 558 17.83 -10.58 -14.92
C TRP A 558 17.80 -11.55 -16.10
N GLY A 559 18.86 -12.37 -16.22
CA GLY A 559 19.11 -13.23 -17.38
C GLY A 559 20.02 -12.61 -18.45
N ALA A 560 20.53 -11.39 -18.24
CA ALA A 560 21.52 -10.80 -19.12
C ALA A 560 22.90 -11.48 -19.00
N THR A 561 23.62 -11.59 -20.12
CA THR A 561 25.05 -11.97 -20.13
C THR A 561 25.91 -10.73 -20.27
N TYR A 562 27.12 -10.79 -19.72
CA TYR A 562 28.11 -9.69 -19.76
C TYR A 562 29.33 -10.11 -20.56
N ALA A 563 29.86 -9.17 -21.35
CA ALA A 563 31.17 -9.27 -21.99
C ALA A 563 32.03 -8.08 -21.58
N LYS A 564 33.35 -8.20 -21.67
CA LYS A 564 34.22 -7.03 -21.58
C LYS A 564 34.27 -6.34 -22.93
N ASP A 565 34.01 -5.04 -22.94
CA ASP A 565 34.23 -4.19 -24.09
C ASP A 565 35.71 -4.29 -24.48
N PRO A 566 36.02 -4.75 -25.70
CA PRO A 566 37.40 -4.87 -26.17
C PRO A 566 38.15 -3.53 -26.22
N ALA A 567 37.43 -2.41 -26.35
CA ALA A 567 38.01 -1.07 -26.47
C ALA A 567 38.29 -0.41 -25.11
N THR A 568 37.42 -0.62 -24.11
CA THR A 568 37.51 0.07 -22.82
C THR A 568 37.88 -0.87 -21.66
N GLY A 569 37.78 -2.18 -21.85
CA GLY A 569 37.96 -3.18 -20.79
C GLY A 569 36.83 -3.23 -19.76
N ASN A 570 35.82 -2.36 -19.89
CA ASN A 570 34.66 -2.29 -19.01
C ASN A 570 33.67 -3.42 -19.33
N TRP A 571 32.91 -3.86 -18.32
CA TRP A 571 31.82 -4.80 -18.55
C TRP A 571 30.67 -4.11 -19.26
N ILE A 572 30.25 -4.68 -20.39
CA ILE A 572 29.08 -4.31 -21.18
C ILE A 572 28.11 -5.48 -21.22
N TYR A 573 26.83 -5.18 -21.45
CA TYR A 573 25.84 -6.21 -21.71
C TYR A 573 26.10 -6.85 -23.08
N ASP A 574 26.27 -8.17 -23.09
CA ASP A 574 26.50 -8.99 -24.28
C ASP A 574 25.17 -9.47 -24.87
N LYS A 575 24.28 -9.98 -24.00
CA LYS A 575 22.90 -10.32 -24.33
C LYS A 575 21.97 -9.79 -23.25
N LEU A 576 20.94 -9.06 -23.66
CA LEU A 576 19.87 -8.63 -22.77
C LEU A 576 18.68 -9.58 -22.89
N PRO A 577 17.79 -9.63 -21.88
CA PRO A 577 16.46 -10.24 -22.04
C PRO A 577 15.73 -9.66 -23.25
N ALA A 578 14.75 -10.39 -23.78
CA ALA A 578 13.94 -9.90 -24.89
C ALA A 578 13.26 -8.57 -24.52
N ALA A 579 13.11 -7.71 -25.55
CA ALA A 579 12.43 -6.42 -25.42
C ALA A 579 11.01 -6.63 -24.89
N SER A 580 10.51 -5.69 -24.08
CA SER A 580 9.10 -5.69 -23.67
C SER A 580 8.26 -4.91 -24.68
N ALA A 581 6.99 -5.26 -24.81
CA ALA A 581 6.05 -4.67 -25.77
C ALA A 581 4.70 -4.32 -25.11
N GLY A 582 3.89 -3.52 -25.80
CA GLY A 582 2.52 -3.19 -25.35
C GLY A 582 2.45 -2.53 -23.97
N ILE A 583 3.36 -1.62 -23.66
CA ILE A 583 3.40 -0.93 -22.36
C ILE A 583 2.47 0.29 -22.40
N GLU A 584 1.49 0.34 -21.50
CA GLU A 584 0.56 1.44 -21.25
C GLU A 584 0.82 2.03 -19.86
N LEU A 585 0.96 3.35 -19.76
CA LEU A 585 1.29 4.04 -18.51
C LEU A 585 0.31 5.20 -18.35
N ASN A 586 -0.64 5.10 -17.41
CA ASN A 586 -1.71 6.08 -17.22
C ASN A 586 -1.77 6.58 -15.77
N GLY A 587 -1.88 7.89 -15.54
CA GLY A 587 -2.22 8.47 -14.22
C GLY A 587 -1.20 8.26 -13.10
N ASN A 588 0.00 7.73 -13.40
CA ASN A 588 1.01 7.44 -12.38
C ASN A 588 1.72 8.71 -11.91
N THR A 589 2.02 8.74 -10.61
CA THR A 589 2.78 9.79 -9.93
C THR A 589 4.14 9.24 -9.49
N PHE A 590 5.21 9.93 -9.89
CA PHE A 590 6.59 9.61 -9.51
C PHE A 590 7.21 10.86 -8.89
N THR A 591 7.51 10.83 -7.59
CA THR A 591 7.98 12.01 -6.84
C THR A 591 9.28 11.70 -6.10
N ASP A 592 10.21 12.65 -6.07
CA ASP A 592 11.49 12.52 -5.34
C ASP A 592 12.32 11.28 -5.73
N ASN A 593 12.16 10.79 -6.96
CA ASN A 593 12.90 9.63 -7.44
C ASN A 593 14.31 10.03 -7.88
N THR A 594 15.32 9.22 -7.51
CA THR A 594 16.74 9.60 -7.73
C THR A 594 17.26 9.32 -9.15
N ALA A 595 16.58 8.46 -9.92
CA ALA A 595 16.91 8.22 -11.33
C ALA A 595 15.66 8.33 -12.23
N ALA A 596 15.88 8.79 -13.46
CA ALA A 596 14.85 8.84 -14.50
C ALA A 596 14.40 7.44 -14.91
N ILE A 597 13.17 7.32 -15.41
CA ILE A 597 12.65 6.09 -16.04
C ILE A 597 13.53 5.80 -17.28
N TYR A 598 14.38 4.78 -17.19
CA TYR A 598 15.31 4.40 -18.26
C TYR A 598 14.72 3.23 -19.04
N PHE A 599 14.22 3.50 -20.24
CA PHE A 599 14.09 2.52 -21.31
C PHE A 599 15.08 2.92 -22.39
N ASN A 600 16.07 2.08 -22.72
CA ASN A 600 16.89 2.40 -23.89
C ASN A 600 16.01 2.28 -25.15
N ALA A 601 16.21 3.17 -26.12
CA ALA A 601 15.38 3.20 -27.33
C ALA A 601 15.50 1.93 -28.18
N GLN A 602 16.53 1.10 -27.98
CA GLN A 602 16.70 -0.19 -28.66
C GLN A 602 15.90 -1.34 -28.02
N GLN A 603 15.27 -1.12 -26.85
CA GLN A 603 14.60 -2.15 -26.03
C GLN A 603 13.08 -2.06 -26.02
N LEU A 604 12.49 -1.15 -26.79
CA LEU A 604 11.05 -1.08 -27.03
C LEU A 604 10.82 -1.26 -28.52
N VAL A 605 10.28 -2.39 -28.95
CA VAL A 605 9.99 -2.67 -30.36
C VAL A 605 8.49 -2.87 -30.48
N ASN A 606 7.83 -2.12 -31.36
CA ASN A 606 6.44 -2.41 -31.72
C ASN A 606 6.41 -3.57 -32.73
N ASP A 607 5.21 -4.07 -33.03
CA ASP A 607 4.93 -5.10 -34.05
C ASP A 607 5.44 -4.76 -35.48
N LYS A 608 6.13 -3.63 -35.66
CA LYS A 608 6.70 -3.14 -36.92
C LYS A 608 8.21 -2.92 -36.86
N GLY A 609 8.92 -3.42 -35.84
CA GLY A 609 10.38 -3.37 -35.80
C GLY A 609 10.98 -1.97 -35.62
N THR A 610 10.19 -0.98 -35.18
CA THR A 610 10.66 0.38 -34.91
C THR A 610 10.78 0.60 -33.41
N SER A 611 11.87 1.24 -32.99
CA SER A 611 12.09 1.73 -31.63
C SER A 611 10.90 2.61 -31.20
N VAL A 612 10.14 2.15 -30.20
CA VAL A 612 8.90 2.77 -29.78
C VAL A 612 9.20 3.99 -28.92
N LEU A 613 8.93 5.16 -29.47
CA LEU A 613 8.50 6.31 -28.67
C LEU A 613 7.19 5.91 -27.99
N VAL A 614 7.23 5.78 -26.66
CA VAL A 614 6.04 5.64 -25.80
C VAL A 614 5.05 6.72 -26.23
N THR A 615 3.90 6.30 -26.75
CA THR A 615 2.86 7.23 -27.23
C THR A 615 2.00 7.61 -26.02
N PRO A 616 1.90 8.90 -25.65
CA PRO A 616 1.08 9.33 -24.52
C PRO A 616 -0.38 9.46 -24.97
N ALA A 617 -1.16 8.40 -24.77
CA ALA A 617 -2.56 8.58 -24.43
C ALA A 617 -2.61 8.52 -22.89
N ASP A 618 -2.86 9.67 -22.28
CA ASP A 618 -3.14 9.90 -20.85
C ASP A 618 -1.98 9.82 -19.82
N GLN A 619 -1.53 11.00 -19.39
CA GLN A 619 -1.02 11.36 -18.05
C GLN A 619 0.33 10.80 -17.54
N PHE A 620 1.35 11.68 -17.58
CA PHE A 620 2.44 11.71 -16.61
C PHE A 620 2.49 13.10 -15.97
N THR A 621 2.39 13.19 -14.64
CA THR A 621 2.69 14.43 -13.91
C THR A 621 3.98 14.23 -13.12
N TYR A 622 5.04 14.93 -13.53
CA TYR A 622 6.37 14.86 -12.94
C TYR A 622 6.55 16.05 -11.98
N ALA A 623 6.73 15.80 -10.68
CA ALA A 623 7.07 16.83 -9.69
C ALA A 623 8.44 16.49 -9.06
N GLY A 624 9.49 17.13 -9.57
CA GLY A 624 10.88 17.09 -9.08
C GLY A 624 11.65 15.81 -9.46
N SER A 625 12.71 15.79 -10.27
CA SER A 625 13.55 16.82 -10.90
C SER A 625 13.90 16.38 -12.34
N GLN A 626 13.75 17.31 -13.28
CA GLN A 626 13.70 17.17 -14.75
C GLN A 626 12.41 16.55 -15.30
N SER A 627 11.38 17.39 -15.38
CA SER A 627 10.20 17.19 -16.22
C SER A 627 10.60 16.92 -17.67
N ILE A 628 9.77 16.19 -18.41
CA ILE A 628 9.86 16.04 -19.88
C ILE A 628 9.86 17.41 -20.60
N ASP A 629 9.45 18.46 -19.87
CA ASP A 629 9.44 19.85 -20.30
C ASP A 629 10.76 20.59 -20.07
N VAL A 630 11.82 19.94 -19.56
CA VAL A 630 13.14 20.57 -19.37
C VAL A 630 14.24 19.73 -19.99
N THR A 631 15.00 20.32 -20.90
CA THR A 631 16.16 19.69 -21.55
C THR A 631 17.37 20.62 -21.57
N ASP A 632 18.56 20.10 -21.88
CA ASP A 632 19.72 20.93 -22.15
C ASP A 632 19.65 21.46 -23.59
N VAL A 633 19.85 22.76 -23.78
CA VAL A 633 19.84 23.43 -25.09
C VAL A 633 20.81 22.76 -26.07
N SER A 634 21.96 22.27 -25.60
CA SER A 634 22.96 21.59 -26.44
C SER A 634 22.49 20.22 -26.92
N ALA A 635 21.75 19.48 -26.07
CA ALA A 635 21.18 18.18 -26.41
C ALA A 635 20.05 18.30 -27.44
N TYR A 636 19.16 19.27 -27.27
CA TYR A 636 18.08 19.56 -28.21
C TYR A 636 18.58 20.07 -29.57
N ARG A 637 19.60 20.94 -29.60
CA ARG A 637 20.11 21.51 -30.86
C ARG A 637 20.98 20.58 -31.70
N GLY A 638 21.53 19.52 -31.12
CA GLY A 638 22.26 18.49 -31.85
C GLY A 638 21.37 17.64 -32.76
N ALA A 639 20.04 17.63 -32.52
CA ALA A 639 19.05 16.95 -33.32
C ALA A 639 18.36 17.90 -34.33
N THR A 640 17.65 17.36 -35.32
CA THR A 640 16.69 18.14 -36.13
C THR A 640 15.76 18.88 -35.17
N LYS A 641 15.59 20.20 -35.29
CA LYS A 641 14.74 21.01 -34.38
C LYS A 641 13.30 20.48 -34.36
N THR A 642 13.01 19.55 -33.45
CA THR A 642 11.70 18.95 -33.25
C THR A 642 11.10 19.47 -31.97
N SER A 643 9.82 19.82 -32.00
CA SER A 643 9.08 20.08 -30.77
C SER A 643 8.92 18.82 -29.94
N PRO A 644 8.80 18.95 -28.61
CA PRO A 644 8.29 17.87 -27.79
C PRO A 644 6.85 17.55 -28.21
N ILE A 645 6.40 16.34 -27.89
CA ILE A 645 5.00 15.95 -28.11
C ILE A 645 4.14 16.78 -27.14
N ALA A 646 3.16 17.52 -27.67
CA ALA A 646 2.27 18.32 -26.84
C ALA A 646 1.22 17.44 -26.12
N PRO A 647 0.93 17.69 -24.82
CA PRO A 647 -0.18 17.06 -24.12
C PRO A 647 -1.51 17.16 -24.87
N ALA A 648 -2.42 16.19 -24.66
CA ALA A 648 -3.74 16.19 -25.28
C ALA A 648 -4.46 17.53 -25.07
N GLY A 649 -5.08 18.07 -26.14
CA GLY A 649 -5.77 19.37 -26.10
C GLY A 649 -4.86 20.61 -26.11
N THR A 650 -3.54 20.46 -26.04
CA THR A 650 -2.57 21.58 -26.06
C THR A 650 -1.72 21.61 -27.32
N ALA A 651 -0.95 22.68 -27.48
CA ALA A 651 0.01 22.87 -28.55
C ALA A 651 1.30 23.50 -28.02
N PHE A 652 2.43 23.02 -28.51
CA PHE A 652 3.75 23.55 -28.17
C PHE A 652 3.93 24.93 -28.79
N VAL A 653 4.34 25.91 -27.99
CA VAL A 653 4.53 27.31 -28.46
C VAL A 653 5.95 27.83 -28.31
N GLY A 654 6.87 27.05 -27.75
CA GLY A 654 8.28 27.41 -27.73
C GLY A 654 9.04 26.85 -26.55
N TRP A 655 10.36 26.92 -26.67
CA TRP A 655 11.29 26.67 -25.58
C TRP A 655 11.61 27.99 -24.88
N TYR A 656 11.79 27.96 -23.56
CA TYR A 656 12.06 29.10 -22.70
C TYR A 656 13.29 28.85 -21.84
N LYS A 657 13.93 29.90 -21.34
CA LYS A 657 15.14 29.80 -20.51
C LYS A 657 14.83 29.56 -19.03
N ASP A 658 13.57 29.76 -18.65
CA ASP A 658 13.08 29.75 -17.29
C ASP A 658 11.73 29.03 -17.20
N ALA A 659 11.45 28.46 -16.01
CA ALA A 659 10.22 27.73 -15.74
C ALA A 659 8.96 28.63 -15.64
N ALA A 660 9.15 29.96 -15.51
CA ALA A 660 8.05 30.92 -15.48
C ALA A 660 7.57 31.30 -16.90
N PHE A 661 8.28 30.84 -17.94
CA PHE A 661 8.02 31.09 -19.34
C PHE A 661 8.03 32.59 -19.70
N GLU A 662 8.91 33.35 -19.05
CA GLU A 662 9.07 34.79 -19.29
C GLU A 662 10.05 35.07 -20.45
N THR A 663 11.11 34.28 -20.57
CA THR A 663 12.18 34.50 -21.55
C THR A 663 12.25 33.38 -22.58
N PRO A 664 11.79 33.59 -23.83
CA PRO A 664 11.88 32.58 -24.87
C PRO A 664 13.34 32.30 -25.27
N LEU A 665 13.60 31.06 -25.66
CA LEU A 665 14.83 30.67 -26.33
C LEU A 665 14.80 31.15 -27.78
N THR A 666 15.93 31.69 -28.23
CA THR A 666 16.12 32.25 -29.57
C THR A 666 16.98 31.32 -30.41
N THR A 667 17.20 31.61 -31.69
CA THR A 667 18.09 30.81 -32.54
C THR A 667 19.57 30.85 -32.13
N THR A 668 19.98 31.83 -31.31
CA THR A 668 21.38 32.07 -30.91
C THR A 668 21.80 31.41 -29.60
N ASP A 669 20.85 30.96 -28.77
CA ASP A 669 21.15 30.34 -27.47
C ASP A 669 21.72 28.93 -27.66
N THR A 670 22.94 28.62 -27.24
CA THR A 670 23.58 27.32 -27.52
C THR A 670 23.77 26.41 -26.30
N THR A 671 23.55 26.91 -25.08
CA THR A 671 23.74 26.19 -23.81
C THR A 671 22.69 26.59 -22.78
N GLY A 672 22.55 25.81 -21.71
CA GLY A 672 21.63 26.07 -20.60
C GLY A 672 20.39 25.19 -20.60
N ALA A 673 19.48 25.41 -19.65
CA ALA A 673 18.20 24.70 -19.57
C ALA A 673 17.16 25.27 -20.55
N ALA A 674 16.33 24.41 -21.12
CA ALA A 674 15.27 24.72 -22.06
C ALA A 674 13.94 24.17 -21.56
N TYR A 675 13.00 25.07 -21.25
CA TYR A 675 11.68 24.79 -20.68
C TYR A 675 10.60 24.81 -21.77
N ALA A 676 9.86 23.73 -21.99
CA ALA A 676 8.81 23.65 -23.01
C ALA A 676 7.53 24.33 -22.52
N LYS A 677 6.98 25.25 -23.33
CA LYS A 677 5.69 25.88 -23.07
C LYS A 677 4.61 25.30 -23.96
N PHE A 678 3.49 24.93 -23.34
CA PHE A 678 2.28 24.47 -24.01
C PHE A 678 1.12 25.40 -23.70
N VAL A 679 0.24 25.62 -24.67
CA VAL A 679 -1.02 26.36 -24.49
C VAL A 679 -2.19 25.53 -25.00
N PRO A 680 -3.41 25.70 -24.46
CA PRO A 680 -4.61 25.13 -25.04
C PRO A 680 -4.72 25.42 -26.54
N LYS A 681 -5.08 24.42 -27.34
CA LYS A 681 -5.26 24.62 -28.80
C LYS A 681 -6.32 25.68 -29.11
N THR A 682 -7.33 25.81 -28.25
CA THR A 682 -8.40 26.83 -28.32
C THR A 682 -7.90 28.25 -28.13
N ASP A 683 -6.72 28.44 -27.53
CA ASP A 683 -6.10 29.75 -27.40
C ASP A 683 -5.42 30.17 -28.71
N LEU A 684 -5.05 29.18 -29.54
CA LEU A 684 -4.40 29.40 -30.84
C LEU A 684 -5.40 29.73 -31.95
N TYR A 685 -6.62 29.20 -31.86
CA TYR A 685 -7.66 29.43 -32.84
C TYR A 685 -9.07 29.26 -32.24
N SER A 686 -10.02 29.98 -32.80
CA SER A 686 -11.43 29.94 -32.42
C SER A 686 -12.31 29.86 -33.66
N PHE A 687 -13.20 28.86 -33.71
CA PHE A 687 -14.17 28.72 -34.77
C PHE A 687 -15.23 29.81 -34.68
N LYS A 688 -15.39 30.61 -35.74
CA LYS A 688 -16.37 31.69 -35.81
C LYS A 688 -17.73 31.24 -36.34
N GLY A 689 -17.81 30.03 -36.89
CA GLY A 689 -19.02 29.46 -37.44
C GLY A 689 -19.01 29.36 -38.96
N ILE A 690 -20.19 29.11 -39.49
CA ILE A 690 -20.44 28.78 -40.90
C ILE A 690 -21.43 29.80 -41.47
N SER A 691 -21.19 30.28 -42.69
CA SER A 691 -22.07 31.23 -43.38
C SER A 691 -22.39 30.78 -44.81
N LEU A 692 -23.54 31.22 -45.31
CA LEU A 692 -23.95 31.06 -46.71
C LEU A 692 -23.55 32.28 -47.53
N ASN A 693 -23.06 32.04 -48.74
CA ASN A 693 -22.84 33.05 -49.76
C ASN A 693 -23.82 32.82 -50.92
N VAL A 694 -24.58 33.86 -51.28
CA VAL A 694 -25.33 33.91 -52.54
C VAL A 694 -24.45 34.46 -53.65
N PHE A 695 -24.56 33.84 -54.82
CA PHE A 695 -23.98 34.36 -56.05
C PHE A 695 -24.95 35.31 -56.74
N THR A 696 -24.46 36.30 -57.47
CA THR A 696 -25.30 37.17 -58.29
C THR A 696 -25.28 36.74 -59.74
N ASN A 697 -26.41 36.88 -60.43
CA ASN A 697 -26.51 36.80 -61.88
C ASN A 697 -25.88 38.05 -62.52
N ASN A 698 -25.70 38.02 -63.85
CA ASN A 698 -25.14 39.14 -64.61
C ASN A 698 -26.00 40.42 -64.56
N ASP A 699 -27.30 40.28 -64.25
CA ASP A 699 -28.24 41.39 -64.06
C ASP A 699 -28.26 41.93 -62.62
N GLY A 700 -27.42 41.39 -61.73
CA GLY A 700 -27.32 41.78 -60.33
C GLY A 700 -28.35 41.12 -59.41
N SER A 701 -29.23 40.25 -59.93
CA SER A 701 -30.17 39.48 -59.10
C SER A 701 -29.49 38.33 -58.37
N ASP A 702 -30.05 37.93 -57.22
CA ASP A 702 -29.58 36.75 -56.48
C ASP A 702 -29.78 35.46 -57.27
N ASN A 703 -28.75 34.62 -57.29
CA ASN A 703 -28.73 33.31 -57.93
C ASN A 703 -28.77 32.20 -56.88
N TYR A 704 -29.97 31.78 -56.51
CA TYR A 704 -30.17 30.69 -55.55
C TYR A 704 -29.92 29.28 -56.13
N GLN A 705 -29.55 29.15 -57.42
CA GLN A 705 -29.17 27.86 -58.01
C GLN A 705 -27.71 27.50 -57.73
N LYS A 706 -26.93 28.45 -57.19
CA LYS A 706 -25.55 28.26 -56.78
C LYS A 706 -25.36 28.82 -55.38
N ALA A 707 -24.77 28.02 -54.49
CA ALA A 707 -24.47 28.42 -53.13
C ALA A 707 -22.97 28.30 -52.85
N GLY A 708 -22.52 29.11 -51.89
CA GLY A 708 -21.22 28.95 -51.25
C GLY A 708 -21.41 28.70 -49.76
N ILE A 709 -20.64 27.77 -49.19
CA ILE A 709 -20.54 27.59 -47.73
C ILE A 709 -19.16 28.06 -47.31
N ARG A 710 -19.10 28.95 -46.31
CA ARG A 710 -17.85 29.48 -45.76
C ARG A 710 -17.68 29.06 -44.29
N PHE A 711 -16.52 28.53 -43.97
CA PHE A 711 -16.03 28.23 -42.63
C PHE A 711 -14.99 29.28 -42.24
N SER A 712 -15.07 29.81 -41.03
CA SER A 712 -14.20 30.90 -40.59
C SER A 712 -13.60 30.66 -39.21
N TYR A 713 -12.32 31.01 -39.05
CA TYR A 713 -11.61 31.00 -37.77
C TYR A 713 -10.98 32.36 -37.51
N THR A 714 -10.87 32.70 -36.23
CA THR A 714 -9.86 33.65 -35.76
C THR A 714 -8.68 32.86 -35.21
N VAL A 715 -7.48 33.25 -35.61
CA VAL A 715 -6.20 32.69 -35.16
C VAL A 715 -5.50 33.73 -34.29
N THR A 716 -5.11 33.32 -33.09
CA THR A 716 -4.40 34.17 -32.13
C THR A 716 -3.13 33.45 -31.74
N LEU A 717 -1.96 34.02 -32.02
CA LEU A 717 -0.68 33.40 -31.66
C LEU A 717 0.01 34.22 -30.57
N PRO A 718 0.78 33.58 -29.67
CA PRO A 718 1.68 34.28 -28.76
C PRO A 718 2.64 35.21 -29.53
N GLU A 719 3.07 36.30 -28.89
CA GLU A 719 3.89 37.36 -29.51
C GLU A 719 5.24 36.83 -30.05
N ASP A 720 5.79 35.81 -29.42
CA ASP A 720 7.05 35.15 -29.76
C ASP A 720 6.92 34.03 -30.82
N VAL A 721 5.73 33.91 -31.43
CA VAL A 721 5.41 32.88 -32.43
C VAL A 721 4.97 33.51 -33.75
N ALA A 722 5.56 33.05 -34.86
CA ALA A 722 5.30 33.57 -36.20
C ALA A 722 4.38 32.64 -37.02
N TYR A 723 3.24 33.16 -37.49
CA TYR A 723 2.31 32.44 -38.38
C TYR A 723 2.99 31.97 -39.68
N ARG A 724 2.68 30.74 -40.13
CA ARG A 724 3.20 30.17 -41.38
C ARG A 724 2.09 29.89 -42.39
N ASN A 725 1.76 30.91 -43.19
CA ASN A 725 0.77 30.80 -44.26
C ASN A 725 1.10 29.75 -45.34
N THR A 726 2.37 29.39 -45.53
CA THR A 726 2.79 28.36 -46.50
C THR A 726 2.41 26.95 -46.07
N ASP A 727 2.15 26.74 -44.78
CA ASP A 727 1.98 25.44 -44.17
C ASP A 727 0.60 25.26 -43.51
N SER A 728 0.00 26.35 -43.02
CA SER A 728 -1.40 26.35 -42.60
C SER A 728 -2.31 25.91 -43.76
N MET A 729 -3.30 25.09 -43.47
CA MET A 729 -4.13 24.47 -44.50
C MET A 729 -5.53 24.12 -44.01
N TRP A 730 -6.39 23.86 -44.99
CA TRP A 730 -7.75 23.39 -44.84
C TRP A 730 -7.85 22.04 -45.52
N LYS A 731 -8.33 21.02 -44.81
CA LYS A 731 -8.69 19.73 -45.42
C LYS A 731 -10.21 19.63 -45.51
N PHE A 732 -10.73 19.05 -46.59
CA PHE A 732 -12.16 18.94 -46.80
C PHE A 732 -12.56 17.71 -47.61
N GLY A 733 -13.81 17.27 -47.45
CA GLY A 733 -14.35 16.06 -48.05
C GLY A 733 -15.87 15.94 -47.95
N ILE A 734 -16.36 14.71 -48.19
CA ILE A 734 -17.79 14.37 -48.16
C ILE A 734 -18.16 13.42 -47.00
N ALA A 735 -17.19 13.06 -46.17
CA ALA A 735 -17.37 12.28 -44.94
C ALA A 735 -16.28 12.70 -43.93
N GLU A 736 -16.55 12.48 -42.64
CA GLU A 736 -15.67 12.89 -41.54
C GLU A 736 -14.30 12.20 -41.58
N ASP A 737 -14.29 10.91 -41.91
CA ASP A 737 -13.12 10.05 -42.00
C ASP A 737 -12.40 10.13 -43.37
N ASN A 738 -12.94 10.91 -44.31
CA ASN A 738 -12.42 11.01 -45.68
C ASN A 738 -12.33 12.46 -46.20
N LEU A 739 -11.33 13.18 -45.72
CA LEU A 739 -10.97 14.53 -46.17
C LEU A 739 -9.95 14.49 -47.33
N ALA A 740 -10.39 14.00 -48.49
CA ALA A 740 -9.53 13.73 -49.65
C ALA A 740 -8.88 14.97 -50.30
N TYR A 741 -9.36 16.18 -50.01
CA TYR A 741 -8.89 17.41 -50.62
C TYR A 741 -8.28 18.36 -49.59
N PHE A 742 -7.33 19.19 -50.03
CA PHE A 742 -6.77 20.25 -49.18
C PHE A 742 -6.43 21.51 -49.98
N THR A 743 -6.40 22.65 -49.28
CA THR A 743 -5.86 23.91 -49.79
C THR A 743 -5.05 24.62 -48.72
N ARG A 744 -4.05 25.42 -49.13
CA ARG A 744 -3.27 26.25 -48.20
C ARG A 744 -4.05 27.50 -47.81
N ASP A 745 -3.84 27.96 -46.58
CA ASP A 745 -4.38 29.23 -46.09
C ASP A 745 -3.57 30.41 -46.63
N LYS A 746 -3.97 30.91 -47.81
CA LYS A 746 -3.27 32.01 -48.48
C LYS A 746 -3.83 33.34 -48.00
N ALA A 747 -3.02 34.05 -47.22
CA ALA A 747 -3.22 35.44 -46.79
C ALA A 747 -4.45 35.66 -45.88
N PRO A 748 -4.41 35.21 -44.62
CA PRO A 748 -5.43 35.57 -43.65
C PRO A 748 -5.41 37.10 -43.40
N VAL A 749 -6.58 37.65 -43.08
CA VAL A 749 -6.74 39.09 -42.81
C VAL A 749 -6.25 39.38 -41.40
N LYS A 750 -5.30 40.32 -41.26
CA LYS A 750 -4.87 40.78 -39.94
C LYS A 750 -5.92 41.72 -39.35
N ASN A 751 -6.39 41.41 -38.16
CA ASN A 751 -7.32 42.23 -37.40
C ASN A 751 -6.55 43.30 -36.58
N ASP A 752 -7.26 44.33 -36.11
CA ASP A 752 -6.65 45.45 -35.35
C ASP A 752 -6.02 44.99 -34.02
N ASP A 753 -6.51 43.90 -33.43
CA ASP A 753 -5.99 43.26 -32.22
C ASP A 753 -4.77 42.36 -32.46
N GLY A 754 -4.30 42.27 -33.72
CA GLY A 754 -3.17 41.43 -34.11
C GLY A 754 -3.52 39.99 -34.44
N SER A 755 -4.75 39.53 -34.14
CA SER A 755 -5.23 38.21 -34.56
C SER A 755 -5.43 38.13 -36.09
N LEU A 756 -5.56 36.91 -36.61
CA LEU A 756 -5.73 36.65 -38.03
C LEU A 756 -7.09 36.02 -38.30
N SER A 757 -7.85 36.57 -39.24
CA SER A 757 -9.08 35.96 -39.74
C SER A 757 -8.77 35.07 -40.94
N SER A 758 -8.96 33.76 -40.78
CA SER A 758 -8.81 32.76 -41.84
C SER A 758 -10.18 32.23 -42.25
N SER A 759 -10.42 32.04 -43.54
CA SER A 759 -11.69 31.54 -44.05
C SER A 759 -11.52 30.66 -45.27
N PHE A 760 -12.27 29.56 -45.30
CA PHE A 760 -12.34 28.65 -46.42
C PHE A 760 -13.77 28.61 -46.96
N SER A 761 -13.93 28.73 -48.27
CA SER A 761 -15.25 28.71 -48.93
C SER A 761 -15.31 27.64 -50.00
N ILE A 762 -16.33 26.78 -49.92
CA ILE A 762 -16.70 25.84 -50.98
C ILE A 762 -17.74 26.55 -51.83
N ASN A 763 -17.36 26.92 -53.05
CA ASN A 763 -18.16 27.75 -53.94
C ASN A 763 -18.78 26.96 -55.10
N GLY A 764 -19.92 27.43 -55.61
CA GLY A 764 -20.54 26.85 -56.81
C GLY A 764 -21.28 25.53 -56.56
N ILE A 765 -21.71 25.27 -55.32
CA ILE A 765 -22.57 24.13 -55.00
C ILE A 765 -23.89 24.33 -55.74
N THR A 766 -24.33 23.34 -56.51
CA THR A 766 -25.59 23.42 -57.27
C THR A 766 -26.76 22.92 -56.44
N ALA A 767 -27.97 23.45 -56.69
CA ALA A 767 -29.18 23.16 -55.90
C ALA A 767 -29.44 21.65 -55.67
N LYS A 768 -29.16 20.80 -56.66
CA LYS A 768 -29.28 19.33 -56.55
C LYS A 768 -28.41 18.69 -55.45
N TRP A 769 -27.39 19.40 -54.96
CA TRP A 769 -26.46 18.95 -53.92
C TRP A 769 -26.65 19.67 -52.59
N TYR A 770 -27.69 20.50 -52.41
CA TYR A 770 -27.86 21.27 -51.18
C TYR A 770 -28.09 20.41 -49.93
N SER A 771 -28.55 19.17 -50.09
CA SER A 771 -28.72 18.22 -48.99
C SER A 771 -27.42 17.49 -48.60
N ARG A 772 -26.31 17.73 -49.30
CA ARG A 772 -25.04 17.03 -49.05
C ARG A 772 -24.22 17.78 -48.00
N ASP A 773 -23.75 17.07 -46.99
CA ASP A 773 -22.81 17.61 -46.03
C ASP A 773 -21.40 17.70 -46.61
N TYR A 774 -20.74 18.81 -46.29
CA TYR A 774 -19.34 19.06 -46.60
C TYR A 774 -18.56 19.15 -45.30
N TYR A 775 -17.55 18.30 -45.17
CA TYR A 775 -16.73 18.15 -43.97
C TYR A 775 -15.43 18.94 -44.14
N VAL A 776 -15.03 19.71 -43.13
CA VAL A 776 -13.88 20.61 -43.15
C VAL A 776 -13.12 20.54 -41.82
N GLN A 777 -11.80 20.47 -41.89
CA GLN A 777 -10.89 20.54 -40.74
C GLN A 777 -9.80 21.58 -40.97
N PHE A 778 -9.59 22.45 -39.99
CA PHE A 778 -8.56 23.49 -40.05
C PHE A 778 -7.23 23.03 -39.44
N TYR A 779 -6.12 23.45 -40.06
CA TYR A 779 -4.75 23.21 -39.60
C TYR A 779 -3.99 24.53 -39.57
N ILE A 780 -3.52 24.91 -38.40
CA ILE A 780 -2.68 26.09 -38.21
C ILE A 780 -1.21 25.68 -38.16
N ALA A 781 -0.35 26.41 -38.85
CA ALA A 781 1.10 26.26 -38.75
C ALA A 781 1.78 27.55 -38.31
N TYR A 782 2.85 27.42 -37.54
CA TYR A 782 3.63 28.54 -37.03
C TYR A 782 5.09 28.15 -36.75
N THR A 783 5.93 29.15 -36.45
CA THR A 783 7.34 29.00 -36.05
C THR A 783 7.55 29.63 -34.69
N THR A 784 8.16 28.91 -33.75
CA THR A 784 8.54 29.44 -32.43
C THR A 784 9.79 30.31 -32.52
N ALA A 785 10.09 31.11 -31.49
CA ALA A 785 11.25 32.03 -31.45
C ALA A 785 12.61 31.37 -31.73
N ASP A 786 12.78 30.10 -31.35
CA ASP A 786 14.00 29.32 -31.59
C ASP A 786 14.09 28.67 -32.99
N GLY A 787 13.04 28.85 -33.79
CA GLY A 787 12.91 28.37 -35.17
C GLY A 787 12.23 27.00 -35.32
N THR A 788 11.64 26.45 -34.27
CA THR A 788 10.90 25.18 -34.33
C THR A 788 9.60 25.35 -35.13
N LYS A 789 9.34 24.43 -36.05
CA LYS A 789 8.22 24.49 -36.99
C LYS A 789 7.07 23.60 -36.50
N ILE A 790 5.89 24.17 -36.29
CA ILE A 790 4.73 23.49 -35.73
C ILE A 790 3.55 23.49 -36.69
N THR A 791 2.76 22.41 -36.68
CA THR A 791 1.47 22.32 -37.33
C THR A 791 0.49 21.65 -36.38
N VAL A 792 -0.62 22.33 -36.09
CA VAL A 792 -1.67 21.88 -35.17
C VAL A 792 -2.94 21.66 -35.97
N ALA A 793 -3.49 20.45 -35.89
CA ALA A 793 -4.82 20.15 -36.39
C ALA A 793 -5.87 20.52 -35.35
N GLU A 794 -6.99 21.07 -35.80
CA GLU A 794 -8.19 21.15 -35.01
C GLU A 794 -8.72 19.75 -34.66
N SER A 795 -9.19 19.58 -33.42
CA SER A 795 -9.70 18.29 -32.95
C SER A 795 -11.07 17.93 -33.55
N THR A 796 -11.87 18.91 -33.96
CA THR A 796 -13.21 18.73 -34.51
C THR A 796 -13.20 18.88 -36.03
N VAL A 797 -13.86 17.96 -36.72
CA VAL A 797 -14.21 18.12 -38.14
C VAL A 797 -15.60 18.73 -38.20
N HIS A 798 -15.70 19.96 -38.71
CA HIS A 798 -16.99 20.61 -38.86
C HIS A 798 -17.64 20.16 -40.16
N HIS A 799 -18.96 19.97 -40.15
CA HIS A 799 -19.72 19.65 -41.35
C HIS A 799 -20.94 20.56 -41.49
N GLN A 800 -21.34 20.81 -42.72
CA GLN A 800 -22.63 21.45 -43.00
C GLN A 800 -23.09 21.22 -44.44
N SER A 801 -24.40 21.18 -44.63
CA SER A 801 -25.06 21.21 -45.93
C SER A 801 -25.72 22.58 -46.17
N VAL A 802 -25.93 22.95 -47.44
CA VAL A 802 -26.60 24.24 -47.77
C VAL A 802 -28.02 24.24 -47.22
N GLU A 803 -28.73 23.11 -47.36
CA GLU A 803 -30.08 22.91 -46.84
C GLU A 803 -30.11 22.99 -45.31
N GLY A 804 -29.19 22.30 -44.63
CA GLY A 804 -29.10 22.31 -43.17
C GLY A 804 -28.87 23.71 -42.62
N LEU A 805 -27.93 24.45 -43.21
CA LEU A 805 -27.64 25.83 -42.79
C LEU A 805 -28.78 26.79 -43.09
N ALA A 806 -29.42 26.69 -44.26
CA ALA A 806 -30.57 27.51 -44.61
C ALA A 806 -31.74 27.28 -43.64
N LYS A 807 -32.03 26.02 -43.30
CA LYS A 807 -33.02 25.68 -42.26
C LYS A 807 -32.65 26.27 -40.90
N SER A 808 -31.38 26.19 -40.51
CA SER A 808 -30.89 26.77 -39.26
C SER A 808 -31.12 28.29 -39.21
N ILE A 809 -30.82 29.00 -40.30
CA ILE A 809 -31.03 30.46 -40.41
C ILE A 809 -32.52 30.82 -40.31
N LEU A 810 -33.42 30.04 -40.94
CA LEU A 810 -34.86 30.28 -40.84
C LEU A 810 -35.39 30.09 -39.42
N SER A 811 -34.84 29.12 -38.69
CA SER A 811 -35.21 28.87 -37.29
C SER A 811 -34.55 29.82 -36.29
N ASP A 812 -33.53 30.58 -36.70
CA ASP A 812 -32.81 31.48 -35.82
C ASP A 812 -33.62 32.76 -35.57
N VAL A 813 -33.97 33.00 -34.29
CA VAL A 813 -34.72 34.17 -33.86
C VAL A 813 -33.94 35.48 -34.01
N THR A 814 -32.61 35.39 -34.09
CA THR A 814 -31.72 36.54 -34.24
C THR A 814 -31.40 36.87 -35.71
N ALA A 815 -31.73 35.98 -36.64
CA ALA A 815 -31.53 36.23 -38.08
C ALA A 815 -32.51 37.31 -38.59
N SER A 816 -31.97 38.25 -39.37
CA SER A 816 -32.76 39.30 -40.00
C SER A 816 -33.70 38.75 -41.08
N GLU A 817 -34.77 39.49 -41.38
CA GLU A 817 -35.70 39.14 -42.46
C GLU A 817 -35.00 38.96 -43.81
N ALA A 818 -33.96 39.75 -44.09
CA ALA A 818 -33.16 39.60 -45.30
C ALA A 818 -32.41 38.25 -45.35
N GLN A 819 -31.79 37.84 -44.24
CA GLN A 819 -31.10 36.55 -44.14
C GLN A 819 -32.08 35.37 -44.24
N LYS A 820 -33.27 35.50 -43.63
CA LYS A 820 -34.34 34.49 -43.73
C LYS A 820 -34.85 34.37 -45.16
N SER A 821 -35.11 35.49 -45.84
CA SER A 821 -35.50 35.50 -47.25
C SER A 821 -34.43 34.83 -48.13
N GLN A 822 -33.16 35.11 -47.87
CA GLN A 822 -32.04 34.51 -48.59
C GLN A 822 -31.95 32.99 -48.38
N ALA A 823 -32.11 32.54 -47.13
CA ALA A 823 -32.14 31.12 -46.79
C ALA A 823 -33.33 30.40 -47.44
N GLN A 824 -34.51 31.02 -47.43
CA GLN A 824 -35.70 30.46 -48.10
C GLN A 824 -35.47 30.30 -49.61
N GLY A 825 -34.83 31.28 -50.26
CA GLY A 825 -34.49 31.21 -51.69
C GLY A 825 -33.68 29.96 -52.06
N PHE A 826 -32.74 29.54 -51.22
CA PHE A 826 -31.98 28.30 -51.44
C PHE A 826 -32.83 27.03 -51.27
N LEU A 827 -33.76 27.01 -50.31
CA LEU A 827 -34.67 25.86 -50.12
C LEU A 827 -35.68 25.72 -51.26
N ASP A 828 -36.17 26.84 -51.79
CA ASP A 828 -37.07 26.88 -52.94
C ASP A 828 -36.36 26.40 -54.21
N ALA A 829 -35.14 26.87 -54.43
CA ALA A 829 -34.29 26.43 -55.54
C ALA A 829 -33.97 24.94 -55.47
N GLN A 830 -33.66 24.41 -54.27
CA GLN A 830 -33.46 22.98 -54.06
C GLN A 830 -34.71 22.18 -54.40
N SER A 831 -35.88 22.61 -53.91
CA SER A 831 -37.16 21.92 -54.13
C SER A 831 -37.53 21.88 -55.61
N SER A 832 -37.13 22.90 -56.37
CA SER A 832 -37.34 22.97 -57.83
C SER A 832 -36.30 22.18 -58.65
N SER A 833 -35.26 21.64 -57.99
CA SER A 833 -34.15 20.90 -58.61
C SER A 833 -34.15 19.39 -58.34
N LYS A 834 -35.01 18.93 -57.43
CA LYS A 834 -35.37 17.52 -57.22
C LYS A 834 -36.37 17.08 -58.28
#